data_AF-A0A2W4W8A0-F1
#
_entry.id   AF-A0A2W4W8A0-F1
#
_cell.length_a   1.000
_cell.length_b   1.000
_cell.length_c   1.000
_cell.angle_alpha   90.00
_cell.angle_beta   90.00
_cell.angle_gamma   90.00
#
_symmetry.space_group_name_H-M   'P 1'
#
loop_
_entity.id
_entity.type
_entity.pdbx_description
1 polymer ?
#
loop_
_entity_poly.entity_id
_entity_poly.type
_entity_poly.pdbx_seq_one_letter_code
_entity_poly.pdbx_strand_id
1 'polypeptide(L)'
;MSGKFTFIDLFAGIGGFHLAMHRLGGKCIFASEIDADARKTYKHNYEQISPELFLNGLFNDDIRNVMPHDIPDFDLLCAGFPCQPFSQAGYKRGFNDNHNSERGNLFFNIVDIIEAKKPKAIFLENVRGLVSHDSGKTFKVIREILENELGYSFYFKIVKASDYGLPQLRPRVFIVGFRDEGFMRGFNFPSPKSLKFTMSDVWKGKCTRDIGFTIRVGGRGSQIDDRRNWDAYMVDNQIRRLSYVEARKMQGFPDDFHFPVSDTQAIKQLGNSVAVDTIEEIGRNVIDYMNILNTKEIKMKTTHNKGEWSELLLFVKLLCEQQLFLADSDLNAKVDFFNIHKVTTHNLDLDFLIVDKSSIEVVDKNTGNKRLIDISSIITPQILKKLIDDIKEGEKTFKIDGFTVIQNDLGFNIVKGGHSLQKSDILLDISNKTITKANEGFGVKSYLGAKPTLLNASGNTNFIFQIENLDNSRIDEINAINTATKVKDRIVAIENCGGKFKYIGAEKDTMTYNLKMVDSLMPEIIAYVLLAFYRNRISSISKIVDFVDEQALLNQQINYGDKAALKNKIQKLLVDVLLGFFAGSKWNGVYEANGSIVLKNNGDCVAFHIIDLETLKNYLYKNIKLDTPSTTRHRYGSLYQEKGNKLYFKLNLQLRF
;
A
#
# COMPACT_ATOMS: atom_id res chain seq x y z
N MET A 1 -24.93 -14.44 -19.65
CA MET A 1 -24.25 -13.25 -20.20
C MET A 1 -22.86 -13.18 -19.58
N SER A 2 -21.78 -13.06 -20.35
CA SER A 2 -20.47 -12.76 -19.74
C SER A 2 -20.51 -11.33 -19.21
N GLY A 3 -20.19 -11.13 -17.93
CA GLY A 3 -20.17 -9.80 -17.31
C GLY A 3 -19.14 -8.89 -17.97
N LYS A 4 -19.39 -7.56 -17.94
CA LYS A 4 -18.46 -6.53 -18.44
C LYS A 4 -17.19 -6.45 -17.59
N PHE A 5 -17.28 -6.88 -16.33
CA PHE A 5 -16.17 -6.98 -15.37
C PHE A 5 -16.56 -8.00 -14.29
N THR A 6 -15.58 -8.42 -13.50
CA THR A 6 -15.73 -9.33 -12.36
C THR A 6 -15.49 -8.60 -11.05
N PHE A 7 -16.21 -8.96 -9.99
CA PHE A 7 -16.03 -8.34 -8.68
C PHE A 7 -16.23 -9.33 -7.53
N ILE A 8 -15.73 -8.95 -6.35
CA ILE A 8 -15.99 -9.66 -5.09
C ILE A 8 -16.74 -8.76 -4.11
N ASP A 9 -17.55 -9.37 -3.24
CA ASP A 9 -18.40 -8.69 -2.25
C ASP A 9 -18.07 -9.15 -0.83
N LEU A 10 -17.19 -8.41 -0.15
CA LEU A 10 -16.75 -8.71 1.21
C LEU A 10 -17.61 -7.99 2.24
N PHE A 11 -17.90 -8.67 3.36
CA PHE A 11 -18.85 -8.17 4.37
C PHE A 11 -20.20 -7.86 3.72
N ALA A 12 -20.65 -8.82 2.92
CA ALA A 12 -21.71 -8.66 1.92
C ALA A 12 -23.06 -8.22 2.52
N GLY A 13 -23.35 -8.61 3.77
CA GLY A 13 -24.65 -8.42 4.40
C GLY A 13 -25.75 -9.01 3.52
N ILE A 14 -26.67 -8.15 3.07
CA ILE A 14 -27.75 -8.51 2.13
C ILE A 14 -27.44 -8.13 0.68
N GLY A 15 -26.18 -7.82 0.36
CA GLY A 15 -25.68 -7.64 -1.01
C GLY A 15 -26.00 -6.31 -1.66
N GLY A 16 -26.00 -5.21 -0.89
CA GLY A 16 -26.19 -3.88 -1.50
C GLY A 16 -25.12 -3.54 -2.56
N PHE A 17 -23.87 -3.96 -2.36
CA PHE A 17 -22.82 -3.90 -3.38
C PHE A 17 -23.08 -4.88 -4.54
N HIS A 18 -23.45 -6.14 -4.24
CA HIS A 18 -23.80 -7.11 -5.27
C HIS A 18 -24.86 -6.58 -6.24
N LEU A 19 -26.00 -6.10 -5.70
CA LEU A 19 -27.10 -5.59 -6.49
C LEU A 19 -26.67 -4.41 -7.38
N ALA A 20 -25.94 -3.45 -6.81
CA ALA A 20 -25.45 -2.29 -7.55
C ALA A 20 -24.48 -2.68 -8.67
N MET A 21 -23.49 -3.54 -8.39
CA MET A 21 -22.51 -3.96 -9.39
C MET A 21 -23.14 -4.86 -10.47
N HIS A 22 -24.08 -5.72 -10.09
CA HIS A 22 -24.82 -6.56 -11.03
C HIS A 22 -25.65 -5.71 -12.01
N ARG A 23 -26.32 -4.65 -11.54
CA ARG A 23 -27.03 -3.68 -12.41
C ARG A 23 -26.10 -2.95 -13.38
N LEU A 24 -24.83 -2.77 -13.01
CA LEU A 24 -23.79 -2.18 -13.87
C LEU A 24 -23.15 -3.21 -14.82
N GLY A 25 -23.60 -4.46 -14.80
CA GLY A 25 -23.13 -5.55 -15.67
C GLY A 25 -21.95 -6.35 -15.10
N GLY A 26 -21.67 -6.23 -13.80
CA GLY A 26 -20.63 -6.99 -13.12
C GLY A 26 -21.04 -8.42 -12.77
N LYS A 27 -20.09 -9.36 -12.83
CA LYS A 27 -20.27 -10.74 -12.35
C LYS A 27 -19.61 -10.90 -10.97
N CYS A 28 -20.39 -11.31 -9.97
CA CYS A 28 -19.86 -11.61 -8.64
C CYS A 28 -19.18 -12.98 -8.66
N ILE A 29 -17.89 -13.03 -8.36
CA ILE A 29 -17.09 -14.27 -8.41
C ILE A 29 -16.68 -14.79 -7.02
N PHE A 30 -16.86 -13.98 -5.97
CA PHE A 30 -16.69 -14.39 -4.58
C PHE A 30 -17.44 -13.43 -3.66
N ALA A 31 -18.03 -13.96 -2.59
CA ALA A 31 -18.69 -13.15 -1.56
C ALA A 31 -18.44 -13.75 -0.18
N SER A 32 -18.39 -12.91 0.86
CA SER A 32 -18.18 -13.35 2.25
C SER A 32 -19.12 -12.64 3.22
N GLU A 33 -19.89 -13.43 3.99
CA GLU A 33 -20.81 -12.95 5.02
C GLU A 33 -20.98 -14.00 6.12
N ILE A 34 -20.80 -13.58 7.39
CA ILE A 34 -20.78 -14.47 8.55
C ILE A 34 -22.15 -14.58 9.25
N ASP A 35 -23.00 -13.55 9.18
CA ASP A 35 -24.32 -13.53 9.81
C ASP A 35 -25.28 -14.45 9.07
N ALA A 36 -25.70 -15.52 9.75
CA ALA A 36 -26.54 -16.57 9.16
C ALA A 36 -27.87 -16.05 8.60
N ASP A 37 -28.47 -15.04 9.21
CA ASP A 37 -29.74 -14.46 8.72
C ASP A 37 -29.49 -13.59 7.48
N ALA A 38 -28.41 -12.82 7.44
CA ALA A 38 -27.99 -12.08 6.25
C ALA A 38 -27.67 -13.02 5.08
N ARG A 39 -26.99 -14.16 5.35
CA ARG A 39 -26.73 -15.20 4.35
C ARG A 39 -28.01 -15.78 3.74
N LYS A 40 -29.05 -16.02 4.55
CA LYS A 40 -30.36 -16.49 4.05
C LYS A 40 -30.96 -15.48 3.07
N THR A 41 -30.99 -14.20 3.45
CA THR A 41 -31.48 -13.12 2.60
C THR A 41 -30.65 -12.96 1.34
N TYR A 42 -29.31 -12.98 1.45
CA TYR A 42 -28.40 -12.88 0.30
C TYR A 42 -28.66 -14.03 -0.69
N LYS A 43 -28.63 -15.28 -0.20
CA LYS A 43 -28.86 -16.46 -1.03
C LYS A 43 -30.20 -16.41 -1.75
N HIS A 44 -31.27 -16.07 -1.04
CA HIS A 44 -32.62 -16.00 -1.61
C HIS A 44 -32.72 -15.04 -2.81
N ASN A 45 -32.04 -13.88 -2.75
CA ASN A 45 -32.12 -12.86 -3.80
C ASN A 45 -31.09 -13.06 -4.93
N TYR A 46 -29.94 -13.69 -4.66
CA TYR A 46 -28.83 -13.74 -5.63
C TYR A 46 -28.57 -15.13 -6.23
N GLU A 47 -29.10 -16.21 -5.68
CA GLU A 47 -28.86 -17.58 -6.19
C GLU A 47 -29.34 -17.77 -7.63
N GLN A 48 -30.44 -17.11 -8.02
CA GLN A 48 -30.94 -17.20 -9.39
C GLN A 48 -30.12 -16.37 -10.39
N ILE A 49 -29.59 -15.21 -9.99
CA ILE A 49 -28.88 -14.29 -10.90
C ILE A 49 -27.36 -14.52 -10.91
N SER A 50 -26.82 -15.15 -9.86
CA SER A 50 -25.40 -15.49 -9.70
C SER A 50 -25.23 -16.97 -9.24
N PRO A 51 -25.78 -17.96 -9.97
CA PRO A 51 -25.81 -19.36 -9.52
C PRO A 51 -24.42 -19.96 -9.31
N GLU A 52 -23.45 -19.59 -10.15
CA GLU A 52 -22.06 -20.07 -10.05
C GLU A 52 -21.40 -19.72 -8.71
N LEU A 53 -21.76 -18.59 -8.10
CA LEU A 53 -21.24 -18.19 -6.79
C LEU A 53 -21.57 -19.24 -5.71
N PHE A 54 -22.77 -19.83 -5.79
CA PHE A 54 -23.27 -20.81 -4.82
C PHE A 54 -22.86 -22.23 -5.18
N LEU A 55 -23.00 -22.60 -6.46
CA LEU A 55 -22.66 -23.95 -6.95
C LEU A 55 -21.17 -24.28 -6.76
N ASN A 56 -20.30 -23.28 -6.89
CA ASN A 56 -18.85 -23.47 -6.75
C ASN A 56 -18.33 -23.26 -5.32
N GLY A 57 -19.22 -23.06 -4.33
CA GLY A 57 -18.81 -22.83 -2.95
C GLY A 57 -18.08 -21.50 -2.71
N LEU A 58 -18.29 -20.50 -3.57
CA LEU A 58 -17.62 -19.19 -3.53
C LEU A 58 -18.37 -18.16 -2.67
N PHE A 59 -19.47 -18.57 -2.02
CA PHE A 59 -20.13 -17.81 -0.97
C PHE A 59 -19.63 -18.22 0.43
N ASN A 60 -18.47 -17.69 0.79
CA ASN A 60 -17.78 -17.94 2.05
C ASN A 60 -18.54 -17.38 3.27
N ASP A 61 -18.39 -18.02 4.43
CA ASP A 61 -18.93 -17.60 5.71
C ASP A 61 -18.02 -16.58 6.44
N ASP A 62 -16.84 -17.02 6.88
CA ASP A 62 -15.90 -16.22 7.63
C ASP A 62 -14.64 -15.96 6.80
N ILE A 63 -14.45 -14.68 6.47
CA ILE A 63 -13.31 -14.21 5.67
C ILE A 63 -11.94 -14.55 6.28
N ARG A 64 -11.88 -14.84 7.59
CA ARG A 64 -10.65 -15.24 8.29
C ARG A 64 -10.22 -16.68 8.00
N ASN A 65 -11.12 -17.47 7.43
CA ASN A 65 -10.89 -18.88 7.11
C ASN A 65 -10.48 -19.09 5.64
N VAL A 66 -10.52 -18.04 4.82
CA VAL A 66 -10.15 -18.11 3.40
C VAL A 66 -8.69 -17.75 3.22
N MET A 67 -7.97 -18.57 2.46
CA MET A 67 -6.65 -18.18 1.99
C MET A 67 -6.80 -17.24 0.80
N PRO A 68 -6.18 -16.04 0.82
CA PRO A 68 -6.33 -15.07 -0.26
C PRO A 68 -6.07 -15.60 -1.67
N HIS A 69 -5.14 -16.55 -1.85
CA HIS A 69 -4.83 -17.15 -3.14
C HIS A 69 -5.92 -18.08 -3.70
N ASP A 70 -6.80 -18.60 -2.85
CA ASP A 70 -7.89 -19.50 -3.26
C ASP A 70 -9.08 -18.74 -3.85
N ILE A 71 -9.16 -17.42 -3.61
CA ILE A 71 -10.16 -16.56 -4.22
C ILE A 71 -9.85 -16.46 -5.73
N PRO A 72 -10.81 -16.63 -6.66
CA PRO A 72 -10.54 -16.48 -8.09
C PRO A 72 -10.09 -15.05 -8.46
N ASP A 73 -9.48 -14.84 -9.63
CA ASP A 73 -9.09 -13.49 -10.06
C ASP A 73 -10.31 -12.61 -10.35
N PHE A 74 -10.20 -11.32 -10.03
CA PHE A 74 -11.28 -10.34 -10.22
C PHE A 74 -10.78 -8.94 -10.53
N ASP A 75 -11.65 -8.11 -11.11
CA ASP A 75 -11.34 -6.72 -11.46
C ASP A 75 -11.56 -5.74 -10.29
N LEU A 76 -12.66 -5.89 -9.53
CA LEU A 76 -13.08 -4.93 -8.50
C LEU A 76 -13.31 -5.58 -7.13
N LEU A 77 -12.68 -5.03 -6.08
CA LEU A 77 -12.98 -5.39 -4.69
C LEU A 77 -14.04 -4.44 -4.11
N CYS A 78 -15.17 -4.98 -3.65
CA CYS A 78 -16.18 -4.22 -2.88
C CYS A 78 -16.17 -4.65 -1.41
N ALA A 79 -16.20 -3.70 -0.47
CA ALA A 79 -16.28 -4.03 0.95
C ALA A 79 -16.92 -2.94 1.82
N GLY A 80 -18.00 -3.28 2.54
CA GLY A 80 -18.59 -2.48 3.62
C GLY A 80 -18.09 -2.93 4.99
N PHE A 81 -16.82 -2.69 5.30
CA PHE A 81 -16.15 -3.33 6.45
C PHE A 81 -16.50 -2.68 7.80
N PRO A 82 -16.53 -3.44 8.91
CA PRO A 82 -16.84 -2.87 10.23
C PRO A 82 -15.74 -1.93 10.75
N CYS A 83 -16.15 -0.82 11.36
CA CYS A 83 -15.24 0.19 11.92
C CYS A 83 -14.69 -0.25 13.29
N GLN A 84 -13.43 -0.69 13.35
CA GLN A 84 -12.73 -1.02 14.61
C GLN A 84 -11.45 -0.19 14.78
N PRO A 85 -11.16 0.32 16.00
CA PRO A 85 -9.89 1.01 16.27
C PRO A 85 -8.67 0.12 16.02
N PHE A 86 -7.68 0.62 15.27
CA PHE A 86 -6.37 -0.06 15.20
C PHE A 86 -5.62 -0.02 16.54
N SER A 87 -5.84 1.01 17.35
CA SER A 87 -5.24 1.17 18.68
C SER A 87 -5.90 0.29 19.76
N GLN A 88 -7.22 0.07 19.73
CA GLN A 88 -7.88 -0.86 20.66
C GLN A 88 -7.65 -2.34 20.33
N ALA A 89 -7.28 -2.68 19.10
CA ALA A 89 -6.83 -4.03 18.77
C ALA A 89 -5.58 -4.45 19.57
N GLY A 90 -4.78 -3.48 20.04
CA GLY A 90 -3.64 -3.69 20.94
C GLY A 90 -3.92 -3.44 22.43
N TYR A 91 -5.02 -2.78 22.80
CA TYR A 91 -5.30 -2.35 24.19
C TYR A 91 -6.46 -3.07 24.89
N LYS A 92 -7.22 -3.92 24.18
CA LYS A 92 -8.28 -4.74 24.80
C LYS A 92 -8.19 -6.19 24.33
N ARG A 93 -7.58 -7.05 25.15
CA ARG A 93 -8.13 -8.35 25.60
C ARG A 93 -7.06 -9.18 26.31
N GLY A 94 -7.27 -9.41 27.60
CA GLY A 94 -6.59 -10.45 28.37
C GLY A 94 -7.02 -11.85 27.93
N PHE A 95 -6.02 -12.67 27.69
CA PHE A 95 -5.85 -14.11 27.90
C PHE A 95 -7.06 -15.04 28.13
N ASN A 96 -8.01 -15.12 27.19
CA ASN A 96 -8.77 -16.37 27.02
C ASN A 96 -9.29 -16.67 25.60
N ASP A 97 -8.90 -15.92 24.56
CA ASP A 97 -9.31 -16.17 23.17
C ASP A 97 -8.13 -16.00 22.18
N ASN A 98 -7.06 -16.79 22.37
CA ASN A 98 -5.76 -16.60 21.71
C ASN A 98 -5.63 -17.24 20.30
N HIS A 99 -6.64 -17.05 19.45
CA HIS A 99 -6.48 -17.08 17.98
C HIS A 99 -7.03 -15.85 17.25
N ASN A 100 -7.61 -14.89 17.97
CA ASN A 100 -8.46 -13.86 17.38
C ASN A 100 -7.99 -12.41 17.58
N SER A 101 -6.79 -12.16 18.12
CA SER A 101 -6.39 -10.80 18.50
C SER A 101 -5.71 -9.99 17.38
N GLU A 102 -4.77 -10.55 16.61
CA GLU A 102 -4.21 -9.84 15.43
C GLU A 102 -5.13 -9.88 14.20
N ARG A 103 -5.98 -10.92 14.08
CA ARG A 103 -7.08 -11.07 13.11
C ARG A 103 -8.35 -10.30 13.50
N GLY A 104 -8.32 -9.55 14.61
CA GLY A 104 -9.49 -8.89 15.16
C GLY A 104 -9.98 -7.71 14.32
N ASN A 105 -9.12 -7.15 13.47
CA ASN A 105 -9.45 -6.04 12.58
C ASN A 105 -9.59 -6.51 11.13
N LEU A 106 -10.85 -6.59 10.69
CA LEU A 106 -11.26 -7.15 9.41
C LEU A 106 -10.76 -6.35 8.19
N PHE A 107 -10.22 -5.14 8.38
CA PHE A 107 -9.53 -4.41 7.32
C PHE A 107 -8.27 -5.13 6.84
N PHE A 108 -7.52 -5.81 7.70
CA PHE A 108 -6.30 -6.51 7.27
C PHE A 108 -6.60 -7.73 6.41
N ASN A 109 -7.75 -8.38 6.57
CA ASN A 109 -8.20 -9.42 5.63
C ASN A 109 -8.41 -8.85 4.23
N ILE A 110 -8.92 -7.61 4.11
CA ILE A 110 -9.01 -6.91 2.82
C ILE A 110 -7.61 -6.67 2.24
N VAL A 111 -6.67 -6.22 3.08
CA VAL A 111 -5.26 -5.97 2.67
C VAL A 111 -4.61 -7.23 2.13
N ASP A 112 -4.74 -8.36 2.83
CA ASP A 112 -4.16 -9.64 2.42
C ASP A 112 -4.74 -10.12 1.06
N ILE A 113 -6.03 -9.89 0.83
CA ILE A 113 -6.70 -10.18 -0.45
C ILE A 113 -6.21 -9.25 -1.56
N ILE A 114 -6.06 -7.95 -1.29
CA ILE A 114 -5.52 -7.00 -2.26
C ILE A 114 -4.07 -7.34 -2.62
N GLU A 115 -3.24 -7.69 -1.64
CA GLU A 115 -1.84 -8.08 -1.84
C GLU A 115 -1.73 -9.31 -2.74
N ALA A 116 -2.56 -10.33 -2.49
CA ALA A 116 -2.54 -11.59 -3.20
C ALA A 116 -3.16 -11.52 -4.61
N LYS A 117 -4.32 -10.87 -4.74
CA LYS A 117 -5.14 -10.89 -5.98
C LYS A 117 -4.92 -9.68 -6.86
N LYS A 118 -4.46 -8.57 -6.28
CA LYS A 118 -4.19 -7.31 -6.98
C LYS A 118 -5.34 -6.91 -7.93
N PRO A 119 -6.54 -6.57 -7.45
CA PRO A 119 -7.62 -6.09 -8.33
C PRO A 119 -7.24 -4.82 -9.09
N LYS A 120 -7.98 -4.49 -10.16
CA LYS A 120 -7.82 -3.21 -10.88
C LYS A 120 -8.31 -2.02 -10.05
N ALA A 121 -9.35 -2.23 -9.24
CA ALA A 121 -9.92 -1.20 -8.39
C ALA A 121 -10.39 -1.75 -7.04
N ILE A 122 -10.45 -0.87 -6.05
CA ILE A 122 -11.02 -1.12 -4.73
C ILE A 122 -12.11 -0.09 -4.45
N PHE A 123 -13.21 -0.53 -3.87
CA PHE A 123 -14.34 0.31 -3.51
C PHE A 123 -14.83 -0.08 -2.10
N LEU A 124 -14.46 0.74 -1.12
CA LEU A 124 -14.74 0.52 0.29
C LEU A 124 -15.76 1.53 0.82
N GLU A 125 -16.60 1.09 1.75
CA GLU A 125 -17.55 1.92 2.48
C GLU A 125 -17.32 1.81 3.99
N ASN A 126 -17.53 2.92 4.69
CA ASN A 126 -17.59 2.92 6.15
C ASN A 126 -18.41 4.10 6.71
N VAL A 127 -18.66 4.09 8.02
CA VAL A 127 -19.29 5.22 8.72
C VAL A 127 -18.45 6.50 8.62
N ARG A 128 -19.10 7.67 8.52
CA ARG A 128 -18.39 8.97 8.44
C ARG A 128 -17.37 9.21 9.55
N GLY A 129 -17.59 8.60 10.72
CA GLY A 129 -16.74 8.73 11.89
C GLY A 129 -15.34 8.15 11.70
N LEU A 130 -15.14 7.25 10.72
CA LEU A 130 -13.83 6.66 10.40
C LEU A 130 -12.77 7.73 10.12
N VAL A 131 -13.14 8.82 9.44
CA VAL A 131 -12.20 9.90 9.07
C VAL A 131 -11.62 10.60 10.30
N SER A 132 -12.42 10.79 11.34
CA SER A 132 -12.02 11.42 12.61
C SER A 132 -11.62 10.41 13.69
N HIS A 133 -11.74 9.12 13.41
CA HIS A 133 -11.56 8.05 14.38
C HIS A 133 -10.11 8.00 14.90
N ASP A 134 -9.92 7.86 16.21
CA ASP A 134 -8.60 7.88 16.87
C ASP A 134 -7.76 9.11 16.47
N SER A 135 -8.39 10.29 16.50
CA SER A 135 -7.80 11.56 16.05
C SER A 135 -7.24 11.51 14.61
N GLY A 136 -7.91 10.74 13.73
CA GLY A 136 -7.54 10.55 12.33
C GLY A 136 -6.45 9.50 12.07
N LYS A 137 -5.90 8.86 13.11
CA LYS A 137 -4.84 7.85 12.97
C LYS A 137 -5.31 6.63 12.18
N THR A 138 -6.53 6.14 12.46
CA THR A 138 -7.08 4.97 11.75
C THR A 138 -7.19 5.25 10.24
N PHE A 139 -7.74 6.39 9.87
CA PHE A 139 -7.87 6.78 8.47
C PHE A 139 -6.51 6.96 7.78
N LYS A 140 -5.52 7.54 8.49
CA LYS A 140 -4.15 7.71 8.01
C LYS A 140 -3.48 6.35 7.74
N VAL A 141 -3.63 5.37 8.63
CA VAL A 141 -3.07 4.02 8.44
C VAL A 141 -3.70 3.32 7.24
N ILE A 142 -5.03 3.41 7.07
CA ILE A 142 -5.72 2.84 5.88
C ILE A 142 -5.14 3.44 4.60
N ARG A 143 -4.98 4.77 4.55
CA ARG A 143 -4.36 5.45 3.41
C ARG A 143 -2.92 4.98 3.17
N GLU A 144 -2.10 4.94 4.22
CA GLU A 144 -0.69 4.57 4.09
C GLU A 144 -0.51 3.14 3.58
N ILE A 145 -1.35 2.19 4.02
CA ILE A 145 -1.31 0.81 3.54
C ILE A 145 -1.72 0.75 2.07
N LEU A 146 -2.85 1.36 1.71
CA LEU A 146 -3.35 1.30 0.33
C LEU A 146 -2.40 2.01 -0.66
N GLU A 147 -1.90 3.21 -0.32
CA GLU A 147 -1.01 3.98 -1.21
C GLU A 147 0.42 3.47 -1.21
N ASN A 148 1.04 3.32 -0.03
CA ASN A 148 2.49 3.12 0.04
C ASN A 148 2.90 1.64 0.10
N GLU A 149 2.01 0.76 0.55
CA GLU A 149 2.32 -0.67 0.70
C GLU A 149 1.73 -1.50 -0.43
N LEU A 150 0.47 -1.22 -0.81
CA LEU A 150 -0.23 -1.97 -1.87
C LEU A 150 -0.18 -1.30 -3.25
N GLY A 151 0.22 -0.02 -3.33
CA GLY A 151 0.40 0.69 -4.61
C GLY A 151 -0.90 1.13 -5.29
N TYR A 152 -1.99 1.35 -4.55
CA TYR A 152 -3.26 1.85 -5.07
C TYR A 152 -3.40 3.34 -4.80
N SER A 153 -4.07 4.08 -5.67
CA SER A 153 -4.49 5.43 -5.31
C SER A 153 -5.52 5.46 -4.19
N PHE A 154 -5.70 6.65 -3.62
CA PHE A 154 -6.60 6.87 -2.50
C PHE A 154 -7.48 8.11 -2.70
N TYR A 155 -8.72 7.87 -3.11
CA TYR A 155 -9.78 8.86 -3.16
C TYR A 155 -10.77 8.60 -2.04
N PHE A 156 -11.23 9.67 -1.39
CA PHE A 156 -12.31 9.52 -0.43
C PHE A 156 -13.25 10.72 -0.45
N LYS A 157 -14.53 10.46 -0.15
CA LYS A 157 -15.55 11.50 0.02
C LYS A 157 -16.59 11.02 1.03
N ILE A 158 -17.05 11.95 1.87
CA ILE A 158 -18.24 11.71 2.69
C ILE A 158 -19.45 12.07 1.83
N VAL A 159 -20.35 11.12 1.63
CA VAL A 159 -21.56 11.33 0.83
C VAL A 159 -22.80 10.89 1.60
N LYS A 160 -23.91 11.61 1.42
CA LYS A 160 -25.22 11.25 1.98
C LYS A 160 -26.04 10.52 0.92
N ALA A 161 -26.86 9.57 1.33
CA ALA A 161 -27.80 8.92 0.41
C ALA A 161 -28.76 9.92 -0.28
N SER A 162 -29.12 11.02 0.41
CA SER A 162 -29.88 12.15 -0.14
C SER A 162 -29.20 12.86 -1.31
N ASP A 163 -27.88 12.75 -1.42
CA ASP A 163 -27.13 13.35 -2.52
C ASP A 163 -27.26 12.52 -3.81
N TYR A 164 -27.85 11.32 -3.76
CA TYR A 164 -28.04 10.44 -4.93
C TYR A 164 -29.45 9.84 -5.00
N GLY A 165 -30.46 10.67 -4.74
CA GLY A 165 -31.84 10.32 -5.06
C GLY A 165 -32.65 9.64 -3.96
N LEU A 166 -32.03 9.21 -2.85
CA LEU A 166 -32.73 8.48 -1.78
C LEU A 166 -33.10 9.42 -0.61
N PRO A 167 -34.33 9.39 -0.07
CA PRO A 167 -34.76 10.29 0.99
C PRO A 167 -34.25 9.85 2.38
N GLN A 168 -32.93 9.71 2.54
CA GLN A 168 -32.30 9.27 3.77
C GLN A 168 -31.06 10.10 4.11
N LEU A 169 -31.04 10.66 5.33
CA LEU A 169 -29.89 11.36 5.88
C LEU A 169 -28.85 10.35 6.38
N ARG A 170 -28.16 9.67 5.47
CA ARG A 170 -27.16 8.61 5.74
C ARG A 170 -25.77 9.01 5.22
N PRO A 171 -24.99 9.81 5.98
CA PRO A 171 -23.63 10.14 5.60
C PRO A 171 -22.69 8.93 5.82
N ARG A 172 -21.93 8.57 4.79
CA ARG A 172 -20.91 7.51 4.79
C ARG A 172 -19.64 8.00 4.11
N VAL A 173 -18.49 7.48 4.55
CA VAL A 173 -17.24 7.69 3.84
C VAL A 173 -17.08 6.56 2.84
N PHE A 174 -16.81 6.94 1.60
CA PHE A 174 -16.44 6.03 0.54
C PHE A 174 -14.97 6.21 0.25
N ILE A 175 -14.24 5.11 0.09
CA ILE A 175 -12.84 5.07 -0.29
C ILE A 175 -12.75 4.31 -1.61
N VAL A 176 -12.15 4.92 -2.61
CA VAL A 176 -11.92 4.34 -3.93
C VAL A 176 -10.43 4.38 -4.22
N GLY A 177 -9.90 3.31 -4.79
CA GLY A 177 -8.50 3.25 -5.23
C GLY A 177 -8.36 2.44 -6.50
N PHE A 178 -7.38 2.79 -7.31
CA PHE A 178 -7.09 2.11 -8.57
C PHE A 178 -5.65 1.61 -8.57
N ARG A 179 -5.46 0.38 -9.05
CA ARG A 179 -4.13 -0.19 -9.30
C ARG A 179 -3.57 0.43 -10.56
N ASP A 180 -2.27 0.66 -10.58
CA ASP A 180 -1.55 1.13 -11.76
C ASP A 180 -2.07 2.47 -12.33
N GLU A 181 -2.87 3.22 -11.55
CA GLU A 181 -3.36 4.55 -11.92
C GLU A 181 -2.21 5.52 -12.26
N GLY A 182 -1.03 5.23 -11.72
CA GLY A 182 0.17 6.00 -11.98
C GLY A 182 -0.04 7.48 -11.67
N PHE A 183 0.25 8.33 -12.65
CA PHE A 183 0.16 9.79 -12.55
C PHE A 183 -1.23 10.33 -12.94
N MET A 184 -2.17 9.48 -13.35
CA MET A 184 -3.55 9.88 -13.61
C MET A 184 -4.32 9.96 -12.31
N ARG A 185 -4.07 10.97 -11.46
CA ARG A 185 -5.04 11.25 -10.39
C ARG A 185 -6.21 12.05 -10.96
N GLY A 186 -7.27 11.38 -11.40
CA GLY A 186 -8.39 12.02 -12.09
C GLY A 186 -9.77 11.55 -11.67
N PHE A 187 -9.88 10.54 -10.81
CA PHE A 187 -11.17 10.06 -10.34
C PHE A 187 -11.88 11.15 -9.54
N ASN A 188 -13.10 11.46 -9.95
CA ASN A 188 -14.00 12.33 -9.21
C ASN A 188 -15.25 11.54 -8.83
N PHE A 189 -15.62 11.64 -7.56
CA PHE A 189 -16.91 11.17 -7.11
C PHE A 189 -18.03 11.92 -7.86
N PRO A 190 -19.14 11.25 -8.18
CA PRO A 190 -20.23 11.85 -8.93
C PRO A 190 -20.77 13.11 -8.24
N SER A 191 -21.31 14.02 -9.05
CA SER A 191 -22.00 15.21 -8.55
C SER A 191 -23.33 14.81 -7.91
N PRO A 192 -23.76 15.50 -6.83
CA PRO A 192 -25.05 15.25 -6.21
C PRO A 192 -26.21 15.38 -7.21
N LYS A 193 -27.20 14.50 -7.08
CA LYS A 193 -28.48 14.51 -7.80
C LYS A 193 -29.61 14.84 -6.83
N SER A 194 -30.66 15.46 -7.34
CA SER A 194 -31.89 15.68 -6.58
C SER A 194 -32.52 14.36 -6.14
N LEU A 195 -33.38 14.42 -5.12
CA LEU A 195 -34.17 13.27 -4.67
C LEU A 195 -35.00 12.70 -5.83
N LYS A 196 -34.98 11.37 -6.00
CA LYS A 196 -35.89 10.66 -6.93
C LYS A 196 -37.31 10.63 -6.37
N PHE A 197 -37.41 10.59 -5.04
CA PHE A 197 -38.64 10.57 -4.28
C PHE A 197 -38.35 11.03 -2.84
N THR A 198 -39.38 11.49 -2.15
CA THR A 198 -39.36 12.00 -0.77
C THR A 198 -39.86 10.95 0.21
N MET A 199 -39.77 11.22 1.52
CA MET A 199 -40.46 10.37 2.49
C MET A 199 -41.98 10.35 2.30
N SER A 200 -42.60 11.40 1.75
CA SER A 200 -44.04 11.37 1.46
C SER A 200 -44.37 10.27 0.44
N ASP A 201 -43.51 10.09 -0.55
CA ASP A 201 -43.63 9.00 -1.55
C ASP A 201 -43.29 7.62 -0.96
N VAL A 202 -42.42 7.56 0.04
CA VAL A 202 -42.14 6.32 0.80
C VAL A 202 -43.38 5.90 1.58
N TRP A 203 -44.01 6.85 2.27
CA TRP A 203 -45.18 6.63 3.12
C TRP A 203 -46.51 6.51 2.36
N LYS A 204 -46.53 6.95 1.10
CA LYS A 204 -47.75 7.17 0.29
C LYS A 204 -48.74 8.10 1.01
N GLY A 205 -48.22 9.16 1.63
CA GLY A 205 -48.98 10.12 2.45
C GLY A 205 -48.13 11.35 2.80
N LYS A 206 -48.73 12.43 3.30
CA LYS A 206 -48.01 13.69 3.58
C LYS A 206 -47.14 13.53 4.82
N CYS A 207 -45.83 13.39 4.62
CA CYS A 207 -44.83 13.32 5.68
C CYS A 207 -44.31 14.72 6.03
N THR A 208 -44.08 15.01 7.31
CA THR A 208 -43.53 16.31 7.76
C THR A 208 -42.06 16.53 7.41
N ARG A 209 -41.39 15.51 6.88
CA ARG A 209 -39.98 15.56 6.49
C ARG A 209 -39.85 15.04 5.06
N ASP A 210 -39.08 15.71 4.23
CA ASP A 210 -38.76 15.19 2.89
C ASP A 210 -37.65 14.13 2.93
N ILE A 211 -36.75 14.24 3.92
CA ILE A 211 -35.60 13.34 4.12
C ILE A 211 -35.70 12.66 5.50
N GLY A 212 -35.72 11.33 5.47
CA GLY A 212 -35.75 10.48 6.65
C GLY A 212 -34.42 10.37 7.38
N PHE A 213 -34.44 9.84 8.59
CA PHE A 213 -33.24 9.59 9.39
C PHE A 213 -32.45 8.38 8.89
N THR A 214 -31.17 8.29 9.26
CA THR A 214 -30.39 7.05 9.09
C THR A 214 -31.08 5.91 9.83
N ILE A 215 -31.35 4.81 9.12
CA ILE A 215 -31.81 3.54 9.71
C ILE A 215 -30.67 2.94 10.55
N ARG A 216 -30.95 2.61 11.82
CA ARG A 216 -29.96 2.15 12.80
C ARG A 216 -30.43 0.87 13.48
N VAL A 217 -29.50 0.11 14.06
CA VAL A 217 -29.83 -1.08 14.86
C VAL A 217 -30.34 -0.71 16.25
N GLY A 218 -29.90 0.43 16.81
CA GLY A 218 -30.34 0.95 18.12
C GLY A 218 -31.27 2.17 18.01
N GLY A 219 -32.11 2.38 19.03
CA GLY A 219 -33.03 3.54 19.12
C GLY A 219 -34.39 3.35 18.42
N ARG A 220 -34.68 2.15 17.90
CA ARG A 220 -36.00 1.80 17.36
C ARG A 220 -37.04 1.81 18.48
N GLY A 221 -38.26 2.27 18.20
CA GLY A 221 -39.32 2.32 19.21
C GLY A 221 -39.28 3.57 20.10
N SER A 222 -38.27 4.43 19.96
CA SER A 222 -38.21 5.72 20.66
C SER A 222 -39.40 6.61 20.31
N GLN A 223 -39.82 7.47 21.25
CA GLN A 223 -40.86 8.47 21.01
C GLN A 223 -40.40 9.48 19.94
N ILE A 224 -41.34 10.09 19.21
CA ILE A 224 -41.02 10.90 18.02
C ILE A 224 -40.09 12.10 18.33
N ASP A 225 -40.17 12.61 19.55
CA ASP A 225 -39.40 13.72 20.14
C ASP A 225 -38.07 13.29 20.80
N ASP A 226 -37.84 11.99 20.99
CA ASP A 226 -36.59 11.48 21.55
C ASP A 226 -35.44 11.68 20.55
N ARG A 227 -34.31 12.20 21.01
CA ARG A 227 -33.07 12.34 20.23
C ARG A 227 -32.57 11.04 19.57
N ARG A 228 -32.98 9.88 20.09
CA ARG A 228 -32.63 8.55 19.57
C ARG A 228 -33.57 8.07 18.46
N ASN A 229 -34.73 8.71 18.30
CA ASN A 229 -35.71 8.36 17.29
C ASN A 229 -35.11 8.40 15.89
N TRP A 230 -35.45 7.38 15.10
CA TRP A 230 -35.17 7.34 13.67
C TRP A 230 -36.30 6.67 12.88
N ASP A 231 -37.21 5.97 13.55
CA ASP A 231 -38.26 5.15 12.94
C ASP A 231 -39.66 5.77 13.01
N ALA A 232 -39.94 6.72 13.91
CA ALA A 232 -41.25 7.38 14.02
C ALA A 232 -41.32 8.70 13.22
N TYR A 233 -42.40 8.87 12.45
CA TYR A 233 -42.66 10.04 11.60
C TYR A 233 -44.12 10.49 11.73
N MET A 234 -44.36 11.79 11.58
CA MET A 234 -45.71 12.35 11.45
C MET A 234 -46.12 12.29 9.97
N VAL A 235 -47.14 11.49 9.67
CA VAL A 235 -47.67 11.23 8.32
C VAL A 235 -49.18 11.38 8.38
N ASP A 236 -49.74 12.27 7.57
CA ASP A 236 -51.19 12.58 7.55
C ASP A 236 -51.75 12.86 8.97
N ASN A 237 -50.99 13.63 9.75
CA ASN A 237 -51.28 13.98 11.15
C ASN A 237 -51.33 12.79 12.13
N GLN A 238 -50.80 11.63 11.75
CA GLN A 238 -50.65 10.46 12.63
C GLN A 238 -49.18 10.04 12.77
N ILE A 239 -48.81 9.54 13.94
CA ILE A 239 -47.48 8.98 14.17
C ILE A 239 -47.44 7.57 13.59
N ARG A 240 -46.65 7.37 12.53
CA ARG A 240 -46.36 6.06 11.93
C ARG A 240 -44.91 5.66 12.19
N ARG A 241 -44.65 4.34 12.26
CA ARG A 241 -43.31 3.77 12.46
C ARG A 241 -42.87 2.98 11.24
N LEU A 242 -41.60 3.12 10.87
CA LEU A 242 -41.04 2.43 9.70
C LEU A 242 -41.15 0.91 9.86
N SER A 243 -41.79 0.28 8.89
CA SER A 243 -41.67 -1.17 8.64
C SER A 243 -40.47 -1.44 7.73
N TYR A 244 -40.16 -2.73 7.50
CA TYR A 244 -39.11 -3.10 6.56
C TYR A 244 -39.43 -2.67 5.12
N VAL A 245 -40.72 -2.49 4.78
CA VAL A 245 -41.15 -2.08 3.44
C VAL A 245 -40.71 -0.64 3.14
N GLU A 246 -41.02 0.29 4.03
CA GLU A 246 -40.58 1.69 3.87
C GLU A 246 -39.04 1.79 3.96
N ALA A 247 -38.43 1.06 4.90
CA ALA A 247 -36.98 1.04 5.08
C ALA A 247 -36.23 0.47 3.86
N ARG A 248 -36.77 -0.57 3.20
CA ARG A 248 -36.26 -1.14 1.96
C ARG A 248 -36.23 -0.10 0.86
N LYS A 249 -37.35 0.62 0.67
CA LYS A 249 -37.47 1.70 -0.31
C LYS A 249 -36.51 2.86 -0.02
N MET A 250 -36.38 3.26 1.26
CA MET A 250 -35.41 4.29 1.68
C MET A 250 -33.94 3.93 1.42
N GLN A 251 -33.59 2.64 1.34
CA GLN A 251 -32.24 2.16 1.04
C GLN A 251 -32.00 1.88 -0.45
N GLY A 252 -33.02 1.99 -1.31
CA GLY A 252 -32.87 1.79 -2.75
C GLY A 252 -32.98 0.33 -3.23
N PHE A 253 -33.42 -0.58 -2.35
CA PHE A 253 -33.71 -1.96 -2.74
C PHE A 253 -35.02 -2.03 -3.52
N PRO A 254 -35.11 -2.88 -4.57
CA PRO A 254 -36.29 -2.99 -5.41
C PRO A 254 -37.44 -3.67 -4.68
N ASP A 255 -38.65 -3.53 -5.22
CA ASP A 255 -39.87 -4.02 -4.56
C ASP A 255 -39.99 -5.56 -4.53
N ASP A 256 -39.24 -6.24 -5.37
CA ASP A 256 -39.07 -7.69 -5.44
C ASP A 256 -37.85 -8.19 -4.64
N PHE A 257 -37.19 -7.35 -3.85
CA PHE A 257 -36.17 -7.81 -2.89
C PHE A 257 -36.86 -8.37 -1.64
N HIS A 258 -36.65 -9.67 -1.39
CA HIS A 258 -37.36 -10.44 -0.37
C HIS A 258 -36.50 -10.72 0.86
N PHE A 259 -37.13 -10.73 2.04
CA PHE A 259 -36.48 -11.03 3.32
C PHE A 259 -37.06 -12.32 3.91
N PRO A 260 -36.39 -13.49 3.75
CA PRO A 260 -36.84 -14.77 4.32
C PRO A 260 -36.52 -14.87 5.83
N VAL A 261 -36.74 -13.79 6.57
CA VAL A 261 -36.43 -13.61 7.99
C VAL A 261 -37.52 -12.77 8.66
N SER A 262 -37.52 -12.65 9.99
CA SER A 262 -38.49 -11.80 10.68
C SER A 262 -38.34 -10.32 10.33
N ASP A 263 -39.42 -9.55 10.42
CA ASP A 263 -39.43 -8.09 10.19
C ASP A 263 -38.36 -7.35 11.02
N THR A 264 -38.11 -7.82 12.24
CA THR A 264 -37.06 -7.28 13.11
C THR A 264 -35.68 -7.51 12.53
N GLN A 265 -35.40 -8.71 12.02
CA GLN A 265 -34.13 -9.01 11.35
C GLN A 265 -34.00 -8.29 10.01
N ALA A 266 -35.08 -8.19 9.23
CA ALA A 266 -35.08 -7.44 7.97
C ALA A 266 -34.68 -5.97 8.19
N ILE A 267 -35.23 -5.32 9.23
CA ILE A 267 -34.84 -3.96 9.61
C ILE A 267 -33.37 -3.87 10.07
N LYS A 268 -32.89 -4.84 10.86
CA LYS A 268 -31.47 -4.89 11.29
C LYS A 268 -30.55 -4.99 10.08
N GLN A 269 -30.87 -5.90 9.14
CA GLN A 269 -30.15 -6.09 7.89
C GLN A 269 -30.13 -4.81 7.04
N LEU A 270 -31.27 -4.14 6.89
CA LEU A 270 -31.37 -2.85 6.19
C LEU A 270 -30.56 -1.74 6.86
N GLY A 271 -30.51 -1.70 8.20
CA GLY A 271 -29.71 -0.72 8.94
C GLY A 271 -28.20 -0.87 8.72
N ASN A 272 -27.74 -2.11 8.62
CA ASN A 272 -26.35 -2.46 8.34
C ASN A 272 -25.99 -2.42 6.84
N SER A 273 -26.99 -2.44 5.95
CA SER A 273 -26.76 -2.38 4.51
C SER A 273 -26.31 -1.00 4.02
N VAL A 274 -25.80 -0.95 2.79
CA VAL A 274 -25.45 0.26 2.06
C VAL A 274 -26.67 0.84 1.33
N ALA A 275 -26.61 2.12 0.98
CA ALA A 275 -27.62 2.77 0.15
C ALA A 275 -27.36 2.42 -1.33
N VAL A 276 -28.21 1.59 -1.94
CA VAL A 276 -27.95 0.94 -3.23
C VAL A 276 -27.70 1.95 -4.34
N ASP A 277 -28.55 2.98 -4.49
CA ASP A 277 -28.39 4.02 -5.51
C ASP A 277 -27.09 4.81 -5.36
N THR A 278 -26.62 5.03 -4.13
CA THR A 278 -25.33 5.67 -3.88
C THR A 278 -24.17 4.79 -4.33
N ILE A 279 -24.23 3.49 -4.04
CA ILE A 279 -23.22 2.54 -4.50
C ILE A 279 -23.23 2.40 -6.03
N GLU A 280 -24.41 2.35 -6.63
CA GLU A 280 -24.58 2.24 -8.08
C GLU A 280 -24.01 3.46 -8.80
N GLU A 281 -24.28 4.67 -8.29
CA GLU A 281 -23.78 5.91 -8.89
C GLU A 281 -22.25 6.04 -8.76
N ILE A 282 -21.70 5.82 -7.55
CA ILE A 282 -20.24 5.86 -7.36
C ILE A 282 -19.57 4.74 -8.15
N GLY A 283 -20.14 3.53 -8.11
CA GLY A 283 -19.64 2.37 -8.81
C GLY A 283 -19.60 2.55 -10.33
N ARG A 284 -20.59 3.24 -10.91
CA ARG A 284 -20.58 3.62 -12.34
C ARG A 284 -19.34 4.45 -12.67
N ASN A 285 -19.07 5.52 -11.90
CA ASN A 285 -17.86 6.32 -12.08
C ASN A 285 -16.58 5.50 -11.87
N VAL A 286 -16.56 4.56 -10.91
CA VAL A 286 -15.41 3.68 -10.67
C VAL A 286 -15.14 2.80 -11.89
N ILE A 287 -16.19 2.18 -12.44
CA ILE A 287 -16.09 1.31 -13.62
C ILE A 287 -15.69 2.11 -14.86
N ASP A 288 -16.31 3.27 -15.08
CA ASP A 288 -15.97 4.15 -16.21
C ASP A 288 -14.50 4.58 -16.15
N TYR A 289 -14.03 4.95 -14.96
CA TYR A 289 -12.64 5.34 -14.75
C TYR A 289 -11.67 4.16 -14.86
N MET A 290 -12.02 2.99 -14.32
CA MET A 290 -11.28 1.75 -14.51
C MET A 290 -11.15 1.37 -15.99
N ASN A 291 -12.19 1.63 -16.79
CA ASN A 291 -12.16 1.42 -18.24
C ASN A 291 -11.30 2.46 -18.96
N ILE A 292 -11.34 3.74 -18.54
CA ILE A 292 -10.46 4.79 -19.08
C ILE A 292 -8.99 4.41 -18.89
N LEU A 293 -8.62 3.94 -17.70
CA LEU A 293 -7.27 3.44 -17.39
C LEU A 293 -6.83 2.29 -18.31
N ASN A 294 -7.77 1.54 -18.88
CA ASN A 294 -7.49 0.46 -19.83
C ASN A 294 -7.44 0.90 -21.31
N THR A 295 -7.91 2.11 -21.67
CA THR A 295 -8.22 2.44 -23.08
C THR A 295 -7.36 3.55 -23.72
N LYS A 296 -6.74 4.50 -22.98
CA LYS A 296 -5.94 5.60 -23.60
C LYS A 296 -4.89 6.23 -22.67
N GLU A 297 -3.82 6.71 -23.29
CA GLU A 297 -2.63 7.40 -22.75
C GLU A 297 -2.91 8.55 -21.77
N ILE A 298 -1.90 8.78 -20.92
CA ILE A 298 -1.92 9.37 -19.58
C ILE A 298 -2.08 10.90 -19.57
N LYS A 299 -2.99 11.45 -18.72
CA LYS A 299 -3.01 12.88 -18.31
C LYS A 299 -2.29 13.09 -16.96
N MET A 300 -1.50 14.18 -16.89
CA MET A 300 -0.40 14.42 -15.94
C MET A 300 -0.79 14.77 -14.48
N LYS A 301 0.03 14.32 -13.52
CA LYS A 301 0.12 14.80 -12.13
C LYS A 301 0.99 16.07 -12.10
N THR A 302 0.56 17.14 -11.44
CA THR A 302 1.30 18.42 -11.39
C THR A 302 2.14 18.63 -10.12
N THR A 303 2.08 17.70 -9.16
CA THR A 303 2.82 17.79 -7.89
C THR A 303 3.58 16.50 -7.62
N HIS A 304 4.84 16.58 -7.21
CA HIS A 304 5.70 15.43 -6.94
C HIS A 304 6.42 15.56 -5.60
N ASN A 305 6.86 14.44 -5.04
CA ASN A 305 7.73 14.42 -3.86
C ASN A 305 9.20 14.67 -4.25
N LYS A 306 10.07 14.93 -3.26
CA LYS A 306 11.50 15.23 -3.53
C LYS A 306 12.24 14.14 -4.28
N GLY A 307 11.90 12.87 -4.05
CA GLY A 307 12.51 11.73 -4.75
C GLY A 307 12.14 11.74 -6.24
N GLU A 308 10.85 11.84 -6.54
CA GLU A 308 10.32 11.97 -7.91
C GLU A 308 10.96 13.17 -8.64
N TRP A 309 11.08 14.34 -7.99
CA TRP A 309 11.76 15.49 -8.59
C TRP A 309 13.26 15.28 -8.78
N SER A 310 13.92 14.54 -7.88
CA SER A 310 15.35 14.24 -7.99
C SER A 310 15.65 13.32 -9.18
N GLU A 311 14.76 12.36 -9.48
CA GLU A 311 14.87 11.48 -10.65
C GLU A 311 14.73 12.29 -11.95
N LEU A 312 13.77 13.21 -12.01
CA LEU A 312 13.60 14.14 -13.14
C LEU A 312 14.83 15.06 -13.31
N LEU A 313 15.35 15.61 -12.21
CA LEU A 313 16.55 16.42 -12.23
C LEU A 313 17.74 15.63 -12.78
N LEU A 314 17.92 14.39 -12.31
CA LEU A 314 18.99 13.53 -12.78
C LEU A 314 18.87 13.24 -14.28
N PHE A 315 17.67 12.88 -14.76
CA PHE A 315 17.40 12.61 -16.17
C PHE A 315 17.86 13.78 -17.05
N VAL A 316 17.42 14.98 -16.69
CA VAL A 316 17.79 16.25 -17.34
C VAL A 316 19.30 16.49 -17.29
N LYS A 317 19.91 16.32 -16.11
CA LYS A 317 21.33 16.60 -15.91
C LYS A 317 22.21 15.66 -16.74
N LEU A 318 21.82 14.39 -16.91
CA LEU A 318 22.55 13.43 -17.74
C LEU A 318 22.51 13.78 -19.23
N LEU A 319 21.42 14.38 -19.72
CA LEU A 319 21.34 14.89 -21.09
C LEU A 319 22.30 16.07 -21.33
N CYS A 320 22.48 16.93 -20.33
CA CYS A 320 23.33 18.10 -20.42
C CYS A 320 24.82 17.79 -20.19
N GLU A 321 25.12 16.97 -19.19
CA GLU A 321 26.51 16.69 -18.78
C GLU A 321 27.17 15.63 -19.65
N GLN A 322 26.38 14.68 -20.17
CA GLN A 322 26.81 13.62 -21.10
C GLN A 322 27.96 12.73 -20.57
N GLN A 323 28.34 12.93 -19.32
CA GLN A 323 29.40 12.21 -18.62
C GLN A 323 28.92 11.88 -17.20
N LEU A 324 29.17 10.64 -16.78
CA LEU A 324 28.81 10.14 -15.46
C LEU A 324 30.05 9.57 -14.78
N PHE A 325 30.62 10.32 -13.86
CA PHE A 325 31.82 9.92 -13.12
C PHE A 325 31.54 8.75 -12.18
N LEU A 326 32.47 7.79 -12.14
CA LEU A 326 32.42 6.72 -11.14
C LEU A 326 32.77 7.28 -9.76
N ALA A 327 32.15 6.74 -8.73
CA ALA A 327 32.35 7.15 -7.34
C ALA A 327 33.42 6.29 -6.65
N ASP A 328 34.18 6.90 -5.73
CA ASP A 328 34.89 6.16 -4.68
C ASP A 328 33.97 5.84 -3.48
N SER A 329 34.51 5.17 -2.46
CA SER A 329 33.73 4.78 -1.27
C SER A 329 33.27 5.96 -0.39
N ASP A 330 33.78 7.16 -0.64
CA ASP A 330 33.46 8.41 0.05
C ASP A 330 32.62 9.35 -0.83
N LEU A 331 32.09 8.83 -1.95
CA LEU A 331 31.32 9.55 -2.96
C LEU A 331 32.11 10.63 -3.73
N ASN A 332 33.44 10.64 -3.70
CA ASN A 332 34.21 11.52 -4.59
C ASN A 332 34.22 10.97 -6.01
N ALA A 333 34.27 11.87 -6.99
CA ALA A 333 34.39 11.49 -8.39
C ALA A 333 35.79 10.93 -8.66
N LYS A 334 35.86 9.74 -9.28
CA LYS A 334 37.08 9.16 -9.81
C LYS A 334 37.44 9.81 -11.15
N VAL A 335 38.65 9.53 -11.62
CA VAL A 335 39.09 9.92 -12.98
C VAL A 335 38.33 9.14 -14.06
N ASP A 336 37.85 7.93 -13.73
CA ASP A 336 37.07 7.11 -14.66
C ASP A 336 35.59 7.54 -14.67
N PHE A 337 34.99 7.54 -15.86
CA PHE A 337 33.62 7.99 -16.11
C PHE A 337 33.03 7.28 -17.32
N PHE A 338 31.70 7.22 -17.36
CA PHE A 338 30.97 6.80 -18.56
C PHE A 338 30.64 8.00 -19.42
N ASN A 339 30.92 7.91 -20.72
CA ASN A 339 30.27 8.75 -21.72
C ASN A 339 28.85 8.22 -21.91
N ILE A 340 27.87 9.13 -21.95
CA ILE A 340 26.46 8.82 -22.12
C ILE A 340 26.10 9.08 -23.58
N HIS A 341 25.53 8.09 -24.23
CA HIS A 341 25.08 8.15 -25.62
C HIS A 341 23.56 8.16 -25.75
N LYS A 342 22.86 7.66 -24.73
CA LYS A 342 21.40 7.65 -24.65
C LYS A 342 20.92 7.75 -23.22
N VAL A 343 19.80 8.44 -23.02
CA VAL A 343 19.05 8.46 -21.76
C VAL A 343 17.60 8.06 -22.03
N THR A 344 17.06 7.13 -21.25
CA THR A 344 15.63 6.75 -21.26
C THR A 344 15.25 6.14 -19.91
N THR A 345 13.97 5.79 -19.70
CA THR A 345 13.54 4.85 -18.67
C THR A 345 12.75 3.69 -19.28
N HIS A 346 12.44 2.67 -18.49
CA HIS A 346 11.58 1.55 -18.92
C HIS A 346 10.15 1.99 -19.25
N ASN A 347 9.69 3.09 -18.66
CA ASN A 347 8.31 3.55 -18.72
C ASN A 347 8.14 4.73 -19.70
N LEU A 348 9.15 4.99 -20.52
CA LEU A 348 9.18 6.11 -21.45
C LEU A 348 9.23 5.57 -22.87
N ASP A 349 8.27 6.00 -23.70
CA ASP A 349 8.19 5.64 -25.12
C ASP A 349 9.16 6.45 -26.00
N LEU A 350 10.11 7.17 -25.38
CA LEU A 350 11.06 8.05 -26.04
C LEU A 350 12.48 7.69 -25.64
N ASP A 351 13.36 7.58 -26.63
CA ASP A 351 14.81 7.51 -26.47
C ASP A 351 15.44 8.87 -26.76
N PHE A 352 16.36 9.32 -25.90
CA PHE A 352 17.07 10.58 -26.05
C PHE A 352 18.53 10.29 -26.39
N LEU A 353 18.87 10.35 -27.68
CA LEU A 353 20.21 10.07 -28.21
C LEU A 353 21.07 11.34 -28.18
N ILE A 354 22.25 11.24 -27.59
CA ILE A 354 23.22 12.34 -27.56
C ILE A 354 23.91 12.42 -28.94
N VAL A 355 23.76 13.56 -29.63
CA VAL A 355 24.37 13.78 -30.96
C VAL A 355 25.67 14.56 -30.82
N ASP A 356 25.63 15.66 -30.05
CA ASP A 356 26.77 16.50 -29.72
C ASP A 356 26.54 17.21 -28.37
N LYS A 357 27.42 18.15 -28.01
CA LYS A 357 27.36 18.86 -26.72
C LYS A 357 26.09 19.70 -26.50
N SER A 358 25.40 20.07 -27.57
CA SER A 358 24.23 20.96 -27.57
C SER A 358 22.98 20.27 -28.11
N SER A 359 23.12 19.21 -28.90
CA SER A 359 22.00 18.61 -29.64
C SER A 359 21.72 17.18 -29.17
N ILE A 360 20.42 16.89 -29.00
CA ILE A 360 19.91 15.54 -28.74
C ILE A 360 18.85 15.17 -29.78
N GLU A 361 18.87 13.92 -30.25
CA GLU A 361 17.84 13.35 -31.11
C GLU A 361 16.85 12.57 -30.23
N VAL A 362 15.59 13.00 -30.22
CA VAL A 362 14.51 12.29 -29.53
C VAL A 362 13.82 11.36 -30.52
N VAL A 363 13.79 10.07 -30.19
CA VAL A 363 13.20 9.01 -31.03
C VAL A 363 12.02 8.39 -30.30
N ASP A 364 10.85 8.41 -30.93
CA ASP A 364 9.67 7.70 -30.46
C ASP A 364 9.78 6.21 -30.77
N LYS A 365 9.73 5.37 -29.73
CA LYS A 365 9.94 3.91 -29.83
C LYS A 365 8.83 3.21 -30.60
N ASN A 366 7.64 3.78 -30.61
CA ASN A 366 6.45 3.17 -31.20
C ASN A 366 6.31 3.54 -32.68
N THR A 367 6.60 4.80 -33.01
CA THR A 367 6.42 5.34 -34.37
C THR A 367 7.73 5.43 -35.16
N GLY A 368 8.88 5.41 -34.49
CA GLY A 368 10.19 5.67 -35.09
C GLY A 368 10.43 7.14 -35.45
N ASN A 369 9.49 8.03 -35.12
CA ASN A 369 9.61 9.46 -35.42
C ASN A 369 10.80 10.07 -34.67
N LYS A 370 11.53 10.95 -35.36
CA LYS A 370 12.73 11.60 -34.85
C LYS A 370 12.56 13.11 -34.84
N ARG A 371 13.05 13.76 -33.78
CA ARG A 371 13.20 15.22 -33.73
C ARG A 371 14.51 15.60 -33.08
N LEU A 372 15.15 16.63 -33.61
CA LEU A 372 16.36 17.20 -33.03
C LEU A 372 15.99 18.32 -32.07
N ILE A 373 16.62 18.35 -30.90
CA ILE A 373 16.40 19.35 -29.85
C ILE A 373 17.75 19.94 -29.44
N ASP A 374 17.85 21.26 -29.37
CA ASP A 374 18.97 21.96 -28.75
C ASP A 374 18.78 22.02 -27.23
N ILE A 375 19.41 21.10 -26.50
CA ILE A 375 19.28 21.00 -25.03
C ILE A 375 19.90 22.20 -24.32
N SER A 376 20.89 22.85 -24.94
CA SER A 376 21.59 23.98 -24.32
C SER A 376 20.72 25.24 -24.24
N SER A 377 19.73 25.35 -25.14
CA SER A 377 18.73 26.41 -25.12
C SER A 377 17.65 26.21 -24.04
N ILE A 378 17.41 24.96 -23.63
CA ILE A 378 16.37 24.59 -22.66
C ILE A 378 16.93 24.59 -21.24
N ILE A 379 18.17 24.11 -21.05
CA ILE A 379 18.72 23.81 -19.74
C ILE A 379 20.07 24.49 -19.58
N THR A 380 20.08 25.57 -18.79
CA THR A 380 21.27 26.34 -18.46
C THR A 380 21.76 26.00 -17.04
N PRO A 381 23.03 26.26 -16.69
CA PRO A 381 23.53 26.10 -15.33
C PRO A 381 22.70 26.85 -14.28
N GLN A 382 22.17 28.02 -14.64
CA GLN A 382 21.29 28.81 -13.76
C GLN A 382 19.94 28.11 -13.53
N ILE A 383 19.36 27.51 -14.58
CA ILE A 383 18.12 26.72 -14.46
C ILE A 383 18.37 25.49 -13.60
N LEU A 384 19.45 24.73 -13.83
CA LEU A 384 19.78 23.55 -13.03
C LEU A 384 19.93 23.89 -11.54
N LYS A 385 20.66 24.98 -11.24
CA LYS A 385 20.82 25.45 -9.85
C LYS A 385 19.47 25.79 -9.22
N LYS A 386 18.61 26.52 -9.95
CA LYS A 386 17.27 26.87 -9.47
C LYS A 386 16.43 25.62 -9.19
N LEU A 387 16.44 24.62 -10.07
CA LEU A 387 15.71 23.36 -9.84
C LEU A 387 16.20 22.63 -8.59
N ILE A 388 17.52 22.60 -8.34
CA ILE A 388 18.09 22.00 -7.12
C ILE A 388 17.57 22.71 -5.87
N ASP A 389 17.55 24.04 -5.88
CA ASP A 389 17.09 24.85 -4.76
C ASP A 389 15.58 24.66 -4.53
N ASP A 390 14.77 24.69 -5.61
CA ASP A 390 13.32 24.43 -5.56
C ASP A 390 13.00 23.04 -4.96
N ILE A 391 13.78 22.00 -5.31
CA ILE A 391 13.61 20.65 -4.74
C ILE A 391 13.92 20.63 -3.25
N LYS A 392 14.96 21.34 -2.81
CA LYS A 392 15.37 21.38 -1.41
C LYS A 392 14.36 22.11 -0.54
N GLU A 393 13.77 23.19 -1.05
CA GLU A 393 12.79 24.00 -0.33
C GLU A 393 11.41 23.34 -0.25
N GLY A 394 11.05 22.49 -1.22
CA GLY A 394 9.74 21.87 -1.26
C GLY A 394 9.42 20.98 -0.05
N GLU A 395 8.16 20.96 0.40
CA GLU A 395 7.68 20.09 1.46
C GLU A 395 6.62 19.11 0.96
N LYS A 396 6.66 17.86 1.45
CA LYS A 396 5.72 16.78 1.08
C LYS A 396 5.68 16.56 -0.44
N THR A 397 4.58 16.95 -1.09
CA THR A 397 4.38 16.91 -2.55
C THR A 397 4.09 18.32 -3.04
N PHE A 398 4.86 18.81 -4.01
CA PHE A 398 4.85 20.20 -4.46
C PHE A 398 5.10 20.28 -5.96
N LYS A 399 4.86 21.46 -6.56
CA LYS A 399 5.05 21.73 -7.99
C LYS A 399 6.34 22.51 -8.21
N ILE A 400 7.04 22.22 -9.31
CA ILE A 400 8.16 23.01 -9.81
C ILE A 400 7.85 23.36 -11.27
N ASP A 401 7.46 24.61 -11.53
CA ASP A 401 7.04 25.06 -12.87
C ASP A 401 8.16 24.94 -13.91
N GLY A 402 9.42 25.06 -13.48
CA GLY A 402 10.59 24.89 -14.36
C GLY A 402 10.64 23.52 -15.03
N PHE A 403 10.24 22.45 -14.34
CA PHE A 403 10.18 21.12 -14.95
C PHE A 403 9.07 21.00 -15.98
N THR A 404 7.93 21.69 -15.81
CA THR A 404 6.84 21.64 -16.79
C THR A 404 7.29 22.18 -18.15
N VAL A 405 8.07 23.27 -18.16
CA VAL A 405 8.64 23.83 -19.40
C VAL A 405 9.58 22.83 -20.05
N ILE A 406 10.53 22.29 -19.29
CA ILE A 406 11.52 21.32 -19.77
C ILE A 406 10.84 20.07 -20.34
N GLN A 407 9.84 19.53 -19.65
CA GLN A 407 9.07 18.37 -20.06
C GLN A 407 8.31 18.60 -21.38
N ASN A 408 7.69 19.77 -21.54
CA ASN A 408 7.00 20.14 -22.78
C ASN A 408 7.98 20.23 -23.96
N ASP A 409 9.13 20.89 -23.75
CA ASP A 409 10.14 21.06 -24.81
C ASP A 409 10.75 19.70 -25.20
N LEU A 410 11.09 18.89 -24.20
CA LEU A 410 11.55 17.51 -24.39
C LEU A 410 10.43 16.54 -24.78
N GLY A 411 9.19 17.02 -24.88
CA GLY A 411 7.97 16.29 -25.24
C GLY A 411 7.76 14.96 -24.51
N PHE A 412 8.15 14.87 -23.24
CA PHE A 412 7.75 13.78 -22.37
C PHE A 412 6.99 14.33 -21.18
N ASN A 413 5.86 13.71 -20.88
CA ASN A 413 4.97 14.20 -19.84
C ASN A 413 5.30 13.65 -18.45
N ILE A 414 6.05 12.53 -18.37
CA ILE A 414 6.38 11.83 -17.13
C ILE A 414 7.70 11.06 -17.30
N VAL A 415 8.65 11.23 -16.37
CA VAL A 415 9.69 10.21 -16.11
C VAL A 415 9.17 9.37 -14.96
N LYS A 416 8.61 8.19 -15.28
CA LYS A 416 8.11 7.27 -14.25
C LYS A 416 9.32 6.56 -13.65
N GLY A 417 9.61 6.79 -12.37
CA GLY A 417 10.41 5.88 -11.56
C GLY A 417 9.83 4.46 -11.61
N GLY A 418 10.68 3.45 -11.45
CA GLY A 418 10.34 2.05 -11.69
C GLY A 418 9.15 1.53 -10.88
N HIS A 419 8.55 0.43 -11.33
CA HIS A 419 7.54 -0.29 -10.54
C HIS A 419 8.15 -0.83 -9.22
N SER A 420 7.34 -1.26 -8.25
CA SER A 420 7.81 -1.82 -6.97
C SER A 420 8.68 -3.08 -7.09
N LEU A 421 8.83 -3.60 -8.30
CA LEU A 421 9.64 -4.75 -8.72
C LEU A 421 10.68 -4.33 -9.78
N GLN A 422 11.18 -3.10 -9.69
CA GLN A 422 12.16 -2.56 -10.61
C GLN A 422 13.23 -1.80 -9.82
N LYS A 423 14.50 -2.15 -10.03
CA LYS A 423 15.64 -1.43 -9.42
C LYS A 423 16.25 -0.36 -10.31
N SER A 424 16.06 -0.46 -11.61
CA SER A 424 16.52 0.54 -12.59
C SER A 424 15.48 1.64 -12.73
N ASP A 425 15.81 2.84 -12.30
CA ASP A 425 14.99 4.03 -12.52
C ASP A 425 15.32 4.69 -13.86
N ILE A 426 16.56 4.51 -14.33
CA ILE A 426 17.06 5.06 -15.59
C ILE A 426 17.86 4.01 -16.37
N LEU A 427 17.76 4.11 -17.70
CA LEU A 427 18.45 3.27 -18.67
C LEU A 427 19.37 4.15 -19.51
N LEU A 428 20.64 3.76 -19.61
CA LEU A 428 21.65 4.53 -20.33
C LEU A 428 22.35 3.67 -21.38
N ASP A 429 22.63 4.26 -22.56
CA ASP A 429 23.68 3.73 -23.42
C ASP A 429 24.98 4.39 -23.00
N ILE A 430 25.96 3.58 -22.56
CA ILE A 430 27.18 4.07 -21.95
C ILE A 430 28.42 3.45 -22.58
N SER A 431 29.52 4.19 -22.54
CA SER A 431 30.84 3.65 -22.84
C SER A 431 31.95 4.28 -21.98
N ASN A 432 32.91 3.49 -21.57
CA ASN A 432 34.21 3.96 -21.10
C ASN A 432 35.33 3.10 -21.70
N LYS A 433 36.54 3.15 -21.13
CA LYS A 433 37.67 2.35 -21.59
C LYS A 433 37.47 0.84 -21.43
N THR A 434 36.53 0.41 -20.57
CA THR A 434 36.37 -0.98 -20.15
C THR A 434 35.15 -1.63 -20.78
N ILE A 435 34.03 -0.91 -20.90
CA ILE A 435 32.77 -1.44 -21.39
C ILE A 435 32.09 -0.49 -22.37
N THR A 436 31.29 -1.08 -23.26
CA THR A 436 30.26 -0.38 -24.04
C THR A 436 28.98 -1.18 -23.89
N LYS A 437 27.92 -0.54 -23.42
CA LYS A 437 26.65 -1.18 -23.07
C LYS A 437 25.49 -0.32 -23.55
N ALA A 438 24.42 -1.00 -23.98
CA ALA A 438 23.17 -0.38 -24.35
C ALA A 438 22.08 -0.80 -23.36
N ASN A 439 21.18 0.13 -23.04
CA ASN A 439 20.11 -0.02 -22.05
C ASN A 439 20.63 -0.51 -20.69
N GLU A 440 21.77 0.03 -20.25
CA GLU A 440 22.33 -0.29 -18.95
C GLU A 440 21.51 0.37 -17.84
N GLY A 441 20.96 -0.44 -16.93
CA GLY A 441 20.06 0.03 -15.89
C GLY A 441 20.77 0.55 -14.64
N PHE A 442 20.35 1.73 -14.16
CA PHE A 442 20.82 2.32 -12.92
C PHE A 442 19.66 2.67 -11.98
N GLY A 443 19.81 2.36 -10.70
CA GLY A 443 18.91 2.87 -9.65
C GLY A 443 19.37 4.24 -9.13
N VAL A 444 18.46 5.08 -8.66
CA VAL A 444 18.75 6.44 -8.22
C VAL A 444 18.71 6.57 -6.69
N LYS A 445 19.70 7.25 -6.11
CA LYS A 445 19.77 7.56 -4.67
C LYS A 445 20.03 9.06 -4.50
N SER A 446 18.98 9.79 -4.12
CA SER A 446 19.05 11.24 -3.93
C SER A 446 19.29 11.64 -2.48
N TYR A 447 20.21 12.59 -2.28
CA TYR A 447 20.51 13.27 -1.02
C TYR A 447 19.99 14.71 -0.98
N LEU A 448 19.14 15.12 -1.93
CA LEU A 448 18.45 16.43 -1.89
C LEU A 448 17.31 16.48 -0.87
N GLY A 449 16.81 15.31 -0.46
CA GLY A 449 15.75 15.16 0.53
C GLY A 449 16.22 14.45 1.81
N ALA A 450 15.28 13.73 2.45
CA ALA A 450 15.65 12.80 3.51
C ALA A 450 16.56 11.71 2.95
N LYS A 451 17.44 11.17 3.79
CA LYS A 451 18.35 10.11 3.39
C LYS A 451 17.62 8.95 2.69
N PRO A 452 18.17 8.45 1.57
CA PRO A 452 17.51 7.41 0.79
C PRO A 452 17.44 6.11 1.59
N THR A 453 16.46 5.28 1.23
CA THR A 453 16.26 3.96 1.82
C THR A 453 16.79 2.90 0.85
N LEU A 454 17.51 1.92 1.38
CA LEU A 454 17.96 0.74 0.63
C LEU A 454 16.89 -0.35 0.66
N LEU A 455 16.29 -0.60 1.83
CA LEU A 455 15.19 -1.55 2.03
C LEU A 455 14.14 -0.95 2.97
N ASN A 456 12.92 -0.75 2.46
CA ASN A 456 11.80 -0.21 3.22
C ASN A 456 11.22 -1.23 4.20
N ALA A 457 10.73 -0.74 5.35
CA ALA A 457 9.99 -1.54 6.31
C ALA A 457 8.61 -1.91 5.77
N SER A 458 8.20 -3.17 5.95
CA SER A 458 6.86 -3.68 5.65
C SER A 458 6.60 -4.96 6.45
N GLY A 459 5.40 -5.54 6.34
CA GLY A 459 5.17 -6.91 6.83
C GLY A 459 6.12 -7.94 6.19
N ASN A 460 6.57 -7.68 4.96
CA ASN A 460 7.48 -8.56 4.23
C ASN A 460 8.92 -8.52 4.79
N THR A 461 9.23 -7.60 5.72
CA THR A 461 10.54 -7.48 6.35
C THR A 461 10.53 -7.84 7.84
N ASN A 462 9.50 -8.55 8.31
CA ASN A 462 9.42 -9.05 9.69
C ASN A 462 10.12 -10.39 9.86
N PHE A 463 10.76 -10.57 11.01
CA PHE A 463 11.49 -11.77 11.45
C PHE A 463 10.91 -12.26 12.76
N ILE A 464 10.55 -13.54 12.81
CA ILE A 464 9.85 -14.19 13.92
C ILE A 464 10.86 -14.92 14.80
N PHE A 465 10.75 -14.66 16.11
CA PHE A 465 11.49 -15.34 17.16
C PHE A 465 10.48 -16.02 18.08
N GLN A 466 10.65 -17.31 18.32
CA GLN A 466 9.99 -17.99 19.43
C GLN A 466 10.71 -17.60 20.73
N ILE A 467 9.94 -17.31 21.78
CA ILE A 467 10.47 -17.03 23.10
C ILE A 467 10.37 -18.30 23.94
N GLU A 468 11.52 -18.87 24.27
CA GLU A 468 11.64 -20.04 25.14
C GLU A 468 11.83 -19.60 26.60
N ASN A 469 11.42 -20.41 27.58
CA ASN A 469 11.58 -20.15 29.01
C ASN A 469 10.94 -18.85 29.54
N LEU A 470 9.80 -18.44 28.96
CA LEU A 470 9.00 -17.32 29.44
C LEU A 470 7.56 -17.78 29.71
N ASP A 471 7.01 -17.40 30.87
CA ASP A 471 5.64 -17.70 31.26
C ASP A 471 4.64 -16.79 30.52
N ASN A 472 3.53 -17.36 30.02
CA ASN A 472 2.51 -16.63 29.26
C ASN A 472 1.84 -15.51 30.08
N SER A 473 1.82 -15.60 31.41
CA SER A 473 1.31 -14.54 32.29
C SER A 473 2.09 -13.22 32.21
N ARG A 474 3.32 -13.24 31.69
CA ARG A 474 4.19 -12.06 31.56
C ARG A 474 3.93 -11.24 30.30
N ILE A 475 3.09 -11.70 29.38
CA ILE A 475 2.85 -10.99 28.11
C ILE A 475 2.29 -9.59 28.35
N ASP A 476 1.26 -9.44 29.18
CA ASP A 476 0.62 -8.14 29.43
C ASP A 476 1.60 -7.15 30.08
N GLU A 477 2.37 -7.61 31.06
CA GLU A 477 3.39 -6.83 31.75
C GLU A 477 4.46 -6.30 30.78
N ILE A 478 5.02 -7.18 29.95
CA ILE A 478 6.07 -6.81 29.00
C ILE A 478 5.50 -5.91 27.89
N ASN A 479 4.32 -6.22 27.35
CA ASN A 479 3.71 -5.41 26.29
C ASN A 479 3.25 -4.04 26.78
N ALA A 480 3.01 -3.84 28.09
CA ALA A 480 2.68 -2.55 28.67
C ALA A 480 3.85 -1.55 28.63
N ILE A 481 5.10 -2.01 28.44
CA ILE A 481 6.27 -1.14 28.27
C ILE A 481 6.08 -0.26 27.02
N ASN A 482 5.99 1.05 27.21
CA ASN A 482 5.73 2.03 26.14
C ASN A 482 6.66 3.26 26.23
N THR A 483 7.96 3.01 26.36
CA THR A 483 9.03 4.01 26.30
C THR A 483 9.37 4.39 24.84
N ALA A 484 10.20 5.42 24.65
CA ALA A 484 10.75 5.76 23.33
C ALA A 484 11.60 4.61 22.72
N THR A 485 12.14 3.73 23.58
CA THR A 485 12.93 2.55 23.23
C THR A 485 12.20 1.25 23.50
N LYS A 486 10.85 1.26 23.49
CA LYS A 486 10.02 0.12 23.92
C LYS A 486 10.42 -1.24 23.37
N VAL A 487 10.88 -1.34 22.12
CA VAL A 487 11.31 -2.62 21.54
C VAL A 487 12.54 -3.17 22.27
N LYS A 488 13.54 -2.32 22.55
CA LYS A 488 14.71 -2.67 23.37
C LYS A 488 14.26 -3.09 24.77
N ASP A 489 13.43 -2.27 25.40
CA ASP A 489 13.08 -2.44 26.80
C ASP A 489 12.24 -3.73 27.00
N ARG A 490 11.43 -4.09 26.01
CA ARG A 490 10.73 -5.38 25.95
C ARG A 490 11.69 -6.55 25.78
N ILE A 491 12.69 -6.45 24.90
CA ILE A 491 13.71 -7.50 24.73
C ILE A 491 14.45 -7.73 26.06
N VAL A 492 14.88 -6.65 26.72
CA VAL A 492 15.57 -6.73 28.02
C VAL A 492 14.65 -7.32 29.09
N ALA A 493 13.37 -6.94 29.13
CA ALA A 493 12.41 -7.51 30.08
C ALA A 493 12.21 -9.01 29.85
N ILE A 494 12.11 -9.46 28.59
CA ILE A 494 12.03 -10.88 28.23
C ILE A 494 13.27 -11.63 28.76
N GLU A 495 14.47 -11.11 28.51
CA GLU A 495 15.73 -11.71 28.96
C GLU A 495 15.83 -11.76 30.50
N ASN A 496 15.43 -10.70 31.20
CA ASN A 496 15.43 -10.63 32.67
C ASN A 496 14.46 -11.62 33.31
N CYS A 497 13.38 -11.98 32.61
CA CYS A 497 12.46 -13.04 33.03
C CYS A 497 12.97 -14.46 32.69
N GLY A 498 14.20 -14.60 32.15
CA GLY A 498 14.78 -15.88 31.74
C GLY A 498 14.44 -16.29 30.31
N GLY A 499 13.67 -15.46 29.58
CA GLY A 499 13.26 -15.71 28.21
C GLY A 499 14.43 -15.72 27.23
N LYS A 500 14.40 -16.65 26.27
CA LYS A 500 15.43 -16.77 25.22
C LYS A 500 14.82 -16.65 23.84
N PHE A 501 15.45 -15.88 22.96
CA PHE A 501 15.03 -15.68 21.57
C PHE A 501 15.58 -16.79 20.69
N LYS A 502 14.69 -17.58 20.09
CA LYS A 502 15.02 -18.58 19.08
C LYS A 502 14.44 -18.15 17.74
N TYR A 503 15.30 -17.90 16.78
CA TYR A 503 14.86 -17.54 15.44
C TYR A 503 14.08 -18.70 14.77
N ILE A 504 12.95 -18.38 14.15
CA ILE A 504 12.08 -19.34 13.46
C ILE A 504 12.11 -19.13 11.94
N GLY A 505 12.06 -17.87 11.49
CA GLY A 505 11.98 -17.53 10.07
C GLY A 505 11.51 -16.08 9.86
N ALA A 506 11.56 -15.61 8.61
CA ALA A 506 10.84 -14.38 8.25
C ALA A 506 9.33 -14.63 8.25
N GLU A 507 8.53 -13.59 8.49
CA GLU A 507 7.05 -13.67 8.46
C GLU A 507 6.51 -14.08 7.10
N LYS A 508 7.23 -13.73 6.02
CA LYS A 508 6.89 -14.14 4.66
C LYS A 508 7.97 -15.07 4.13
N ASP A 509 7.55 -16.18 3.54
CA ASP A 509 8.44 -17.17 2.94
C ASP A 509 9.31 -16.60 1.82
N THR A 510 8.83 -15.57 1.11
CA THR A 510 9.59 -14.87 0.07
C THR A 510 10.87 -14.25 0.61
N MET A 511 10.82 -13.63 1.79
CA MET A 511 11.98 -13.04 2.44
C MET A 511 13.00 -14.13 2.82
N THR A 512 12.55 -15.22 3.45
CA THR A 512 13.42 -16.35 3.79
C THR A 512 14.07 -16.95 2.53
N TYR A 513 13.29 -17.14 1.47
CA TYR A 513 13.78 -17.66 0.19
C TYR A 513 14.85 -16.73 -0.42
N ASN A 514 14.58 -15.43 -0.49
CA ASN A 514 15.50 -14.48 -1.09
C ASN A 514 16.81 -14.36 -0.29
N LEU A 515 16.74 -14.40 1.05
CA LEU A 515 17.95 -14.40 1.88
C LEU A 515 18.78 -15.66 1.61
N LYS A 516 18.14 -16.83 1.50
CA LYS A 516 18.83 -18.10 1.14
C LYS A 516 19.49 -18.06 -0.24
N MET A 517 18.92 -17.31 -1.18
CA MET A 517 19.54 -17.09 -2.50
C MET A 517 20.84 -16.28 -2.40
N VAL A 518 20.93 -15.34 -1.45
CA VAL A 518 22.17 -14.61 -1.17
C VAL A 518 23.20 -15.55 -0.54
N ASP A 519 22.82 -16.22 0.54
CA ASP A 519 23.63 -17.20 1.26
C ASP A 519 22.72 -18.09 2.12
N SER A 520 23.00 -19.39 2.20
CA SER A 520 22.14 -20.33 2.92
C SER A 520 21.98 -20.00 4.41
N LEU A 521 22.95 -19.30 5.02
CA LEU A 521 22.95 -18.89 6.43
C LEU A 521 22.43 -17.45 6.63
N MET A 522 22.07 -16.75 5.54
CA MET A 522 21.67 -15.34 5.61
C MET A 522 20.43 -15.07 6.47
N PRO A 523 19.38 -15.91 6.48
CA PRO A 523 18.23 -15.70 7.35
C PRO A 523 18.62 -15.61 8.83
N GLU A 524 19.46 -16.53 9.29
CA GLU A 524 19.98 -16.60 10.65
C GLU A 524 20.90 -15.41 10.94
N ILE A 525 21.82 -15.08 10.03
CA ILE A 525 22.70 -13.91 10.17
C ILE A 525 21.89 -12.64 10.38
N ILE A 526 20.86 -12.39 9.57
CA ILE A 526 20.03 -11.20 9.67
C ILE A 526 19.17 -11.19 10.93
N ALA A 527 18.64 -12.34 11.35
CA ALA A 527 17.92 -12.44 12.62
C ALA A 527 18.80 -11.98 13.80
N TYR A 528 20.06 -12.42 13.84
CA TYR A 528 21.00 -12.03 14.88
C TYR A 528 21.46 -10.58 14.79
N VAL A 529 21.70 -10.07 13.57
CA VAL A 529 21.97 -8.64 13.32
C VAL A 529 20.82 -7.77 13.84
N LEU A 530 19.56 -8.17 13.61
CA LEU A 530 18.39 -7.48 14.13
C LEU A 530 18.31 -7.51 15.65
N LEU A 531 18.53 -8.68 16.26
CA LEU A 531 18.53 -8.80 17.72
C LEU A 531 19.62 -7.90 18.33
N ALA A 532 20.83 -7.90 17.76
CA ALA A 532 21.92 -7.02 18.19
C ALA A 532 21.56 -5.53 18.03
N PHE A 533 20.95 -5.14 16.92
CA PHE A 533 20.49 -3.76 16.69
C PHE A 533 19.44 -3.31 17.69
N TYR A 534 18.35 -4.07 17.86
CA TYR A 534 17.25 -3.65 18.74
C TYR A 534 17.65 -3.71 20.22
N ARG A 535 18.42 -4.72 20.63
CA ARG A 535 18.91 -4.88 22.01
C ARG A 535 19.95 -3.84 22.39
N ASN A 536 20.98 -3.65 21.56
CA ASN A 536 22.14 -2.83 21.90
C ASN A 536 22.10 -1.42 21.28
N ARG A 537 21.10 -1.12 20.44
CA ARG A 537 20.92 0.16 19.73
C ARG A 537 22.11 0.53 18.83
N ILE A 538 22.82 -0.46 18.31
CA ILE A 538 23.92 -0.28 17.35
C ILE A 538 23.31 -0.30 15.95
N SER A 539 23.26 0.85 15.26
CA SER A 539 22.60 0.96 13.94
C SER A 539 23.53 0.78 12.75
N SER A 540 24.81 1.11 12.87
CA SER A 540 25.79 1.01 11.76
C SER A 540 26.09 -0.45 11.45
N ILE A 541 25.94 -0.85 10.18
CA ILE A 541 26.20 -2.24 9.76
C ILE A 541 27.62 -2.69 10.14
N SER A 542 28.62 -1.84 9.86
CA SER A 542 30.01 -2.10 10.24
C SER A 542 30.20 -2.42 11.73
N LYS A 543 29.61 -1.59 12.61
CA LYS A 543 29.70 -1.77 14.07
C LYS A 543 28.91 -2.98 14.56
N ILE A 544 27.81 -3.34 13.89
CA ILE A 544 27.05 -4.54 14.25
C ILE A 544 27.84 -5.79 13.91
N VAL A 545 28.51 -5.82 12.75
CA VAL A 545 29.36 -6.95 12.36
C VAL A 545 30.51 -7.11 13.35
N ASP A 546 31.16 -6.02 13.76
CA ASP A 546 32.18 -6.05 14.82
C ASP A 546 31.61 -6.64 16.11
N PHE A 547 30.45 -6.15 16.56
CA PHE A 547 29.78 -6.64 17.77
C PHE A 547 29.38 -8.12 17.68
N VAL A 548 28.79 -8.56 16.58
CA VAL A 548 28.32 -9.95 16.39
C VAL A 548 29.49 -10.92 16.40
N ASP A 549 30.61 -10.54 15.78
CA ASP A 549 31.83 -11.34 15.75
C ASP A 549 32.48 -11.44 17.14
N GLU A 550 32.61 -10.32 17.85
CA GLU A 550 33.16 -10.27 19.22
C GLU A 550 32.37 -11.12 20.22
N GLN A 551 31.05 -11.22 20.06
CA GLN A 551 30.21 -12.05 20.95
C GLN A 551 30.41 -13.55 20.72
N ALA A 552 30.87 -13.99 19.55
CA ALA A 552 31.02 -15.39 19.12
C ALA A 552 29.76 -16.28 19.19
N LEU A 553 28.66 -15.85 19.84
CA LEU A 553 27.43 -16.62 20.04
C LEU A 553 26.82 -17.11 18.73
N LEU A 554 26.74 -16.24 17.72
CA LEU A 554 26.19 -16.60 16.42
C LEU A 554 27.07 -17.65 15.75
N ASN A 555 28.39 -17.46 15.78
CA ASN A 555 29.31 -18.37 15.11
C ASN A 555 29.31 -19.77 15.74
N GLN A 556 29.14 -19.86 17.06
CA GLN A 556 28.98 -21.13 17.77
C GLN A 556 27.71 -21.89 17.33
N GLN A 557 26.67 -21.19 16.87
CA GLN A 557 25.40 -21.81 16.49
C GLN A 557 25.34 -22.21 15.01
N ILE A 558 25.84 -21.36 14.12
CA ILE A 558 25.66 -21.55 12.66
C ILE A 558 26.99 -21.71 11.90
N ASN A 559 28.13 -21.53 12.57
CA ASN A 559 29.47 -21.61 11.99
C ASN A 559 29.59 -20.84 10.66
N TYR A 560 29.36 -19.52 10.70
CA TYR A 560 29.39 -18.69 9.49
C TYR A 560 30.81 -18.45 8.96
N GLY A 561 31.85 -18.80 9.72
CA GLY A 561 33.26 -18.61 9.39
C GLY A 561 33.95 -17.62 10.32
N ASP A 562 34.81 -16.77 9.79
CA ASP A 562 35.47 -15.68 10.52
C ASP A 562 34.78 -14.32 10.28
N LYS A 563 35.31 -13.27 10.91
CA LYS A 563 34.84 -11.89 10.71
C LYS A 563 34.81 -11.46 9.24
N ALA A 564 35.81 -11.88 8.45
CA ALA A 564 35.89 -11.54 7.05
C ALA A 564 34.78 -12.22 6.24
N ALA A 565 34.46 -13.47 6.55
CA ALA A 565 33.32 -14.18 5.96
C ALA A 565 31.99 -13.49 6.29
N LEU A 566 31.76 -13.10 7.56
CA LEU A 566 30.56 -12.37 7.96
C LEU A 566 30.43 -11.03 7.22
N LYS A 567 31.51 -10.25 7.18
CA LYS A 567 31.57 -8.99 6.44
C LYS A 567 31.21 -9.19 4.97
N ASN A 568 31.82 -10.17 4.30
CA ASN A 568 31.58 -10.46 2.89
C ASN A 568 30.13 -10.88 2.61
N LYS A 569 29.55 -11.73 3.46
CA LYS A 569 28.13 -12.14 3.37
C LYS A 569 27.20 -10.93 3.47
N ILE A 570 27.41 -10.04 4.44
CA ILE A 570 26.62 -8.82 4.61
C ILE A 570 26.81 -7.87 3.42
N GLN A 571 28.04 -7.65 2.95
CA GLN A 571 28.32 -6.84 1.76
C GLN A 571 27.58 -7.36 0.53
N LYS A 572 27.57 -8.69 0.33
CA LYS A 572 26.82 -9.33 -0.75
C LYS A 572 25.32 -9.05 -0.63
N LEU A 573 24.73 -9.22 0.56
CA LEU A 573 23.31 -8.89 0.78
C LEU A 573 23.00 -7.43 0.42
N LEU A 574 23.85 -6.47 0.84
CA LEU A 574 23.60 -5.06 0.56
C LEU A 574 23.61 -4.75 -0.94
N VAL A 575 24.53 -5.36 -1.69
CA VAL A 575 24.56 -5.26 -3.16
C VAL A 575 23.32 -5.90 -3.78
N ASP A 576 22.98 -7.12 -3.35
CA ASP A 576 21.84 -7.84 -3.89
C ASP A 576 20.54 -7.05 -3.65
N VAL A 577 20.35 -6.48 -2.46
CA VAL A 577 19.21 -5.58 -2.13
C VAL A 577 19.21 -4.32 -2.99
N LEU A 578 20.38 -3.76 -3.30
CA LEU A 578 20.47 -2.58 -4.16
C LEU A 578 20.07 -2.91 -5.61
N LEU A 579 20.51 -4.05 -6.14
CA LEU A 579 20.50 -4.32 -7.59
C LEU A 579 19.39 -5.28 -8.07
N GLY A 580 18.80 -6.12 -7.21
CA GLY A 580 17.73 -7.03 -7.65
C GLY A 580 16.83 -7.66 -6.59
N PHE A 581 17.24 -7.68 -5.32
CA PHE A 581 16.47 -8.31 -4.25
C PHE A 581 15.31 -7.40 -3.78
N PHE A 582 14.13 -7.99 -3.65
CA PHE A 582 12.92 -7.38 -3.08
C PHE A 582 12.40 -8.18 -1.88
N ALA A 583 11.67 -7.55 -0.96
CA ALA A 583 11.10 -8.26 0.20
C ALA A 583 9.84 -9.07 -0.15
N GLY A 584 8.99 -8.54 -1.03
CA GLY A 584 7.64 -9.04 -1.29
C GLY A 584 7.49 -10.04 -2.44
N SER A 585 8.54 -10.29 -3.21
CA SER A 585 8.52 -11.19 -4.39
C SER A 585 9.70 -12.12 -4.36
N LYS A 586 9.55 -13.35 -4.87
CA LYS A 586 10.67 -14.27 -5.02
C LYS A 586 11.67 -13.73 -6.03
N TRP A 587 12.94 -13.68 -5.64
CA TRP A 587 14.04 -13.22 -6.47
C TRP A 587 14.71 -14.40 -7.17
N ASN A 588 14.90 -14.28 -8.48
CA ASN A 588 15.51 -15.32 -9.32
C ASN A 588 17.06 -15.26 -9.34
N GLY A 589 17.67 -14.35 -8.59
CA GLY A 589 19.12 -14.13 -8.58
C GLY A 589 19.64 -13.18 -9.66
N VAL A 590 18.77 -12.64 -10.51
CA VAL A 590 19.15 -11.72 -11.59
C VAL A 590 19.08 -10.27 -11.09
N TYR A 591 20.10 -9.47 -11.41
CA TYR A 591 20.07 -8.03 -11.16
C TYR A 591 19.21 -7.31 -12.20
N GLU A 592 18.37 -6.40 -11.73
CA GLU A 592 17.53 -5.53 -12.55
C GLU A 592 18.20 -4.18 -12.84
N ALA A 593 19.27 -3.88 -12.13
CA ALA A 593 20.16 -2.76 -12.38
C ALA A 593 21.62 -3.22 -12.27
N ASN A 594 22.50 -2.61 -13.06
CA ASN A 594 23.94 -2.88 -13.05
C ASN A 594 24.73 -1.77 -12.35
N GLY A 595 24.04 -0.75 -11.84
CA GLY A 595 24.65 0.31 -11.07
C GLY A 595 23.64 1.13 -10.28
N SER A 596 24.16 2.12 -9.56
CA SER A 596 23.33 3.13 -8.92
C SER A 596 23.98 4.51 -9.04
N ILE A 597 23.18 5.51 -9.38
CA ILE A 597 23.58 6.90 -9.45
C ILE A 597 23.19 7.60 -8.16
N VAL A 598 24.17 8.24 -7.54
CA VAL A 598 24.00 9.05 -6.34
C VAL A 598 23.94 10.51 -6.74
N LEU A 599 22.78 11.14 -6.51
CA LEU A 599 22.60 12.58 -6.61
C LEU A 599 22.90 13.20 -5.24
N LYS A 600 24.04 13.88 -5.14
CA LYS A 600 24.51 14.48 -3.89
C LYS A 600 23.68 15.71 -3.50
N ASN A 601 23.80 16.13 -2.24
CA ASN A 601 23.09 17.31 -1.75
C ASN A 601 23.50 18.62 -2.46
N ASN A 602 24.69 18.70 -3.06
CA ASN A 602 25.10 19.85 -3.88
C ASN A 602 24.59 19.79 -5.33
N GLY A 603 23.92 18.70 -5.73
CA GLY A 603 23.43 18.47 -7.09
C GLY A 603 24.41 17.74 -8.01
N ASP A 604 25.61 17.37 -7.54
CA ASP A 604 26.54 16.56 -8.34
C ASP A 604 26.07 15.10 -8.43
N CYS A 605 26.39 14.47 -9.56
CA CYS A 605 26.08 13.07 -9.81
C CYS A 605 27.36 12.25 -9.87
N VAL A 606 27.37 11.11 -9.18
CA VAL A 606 28.40 10.08 -9.30
C VAL A 606 27.74 8.70 -9.34
N ALA A 607 28.38 7.73 -9.98
CA ALA A 607 27.81 6.39 -10.14
C ALA A 607 28.66 5.30 -9.51
N PHE A 608 27.99 4.30 -8.97
CA PHE A 608 28.56 2.98 -8.75
C PHE A 608 28.08 2.03 -9.84
N HIS A 609 28.94 1.09 -10.24
CA HIS A 609 28.63 0.11 -11.28
C HIS A 609 29.27 -1.24 -10.96
N ILE A 610 28.68 -2.33 -11.42
CA ILE A 610 29.17 -3.71 -11.15
C ILE A 610 30.58 -3.99 -11.67
N ILE A 611 31.10 -3.19 -12.60
CA ILE A 611 32.51 -3.29 -13.05
C ILE A 611 33.51 -2.93 -11.95
N ASP A 612 33.05 -2.21 -10.92
CA ASP A 612 33.82 -1.83 -9.73
C ASP A 612 33.04 -2.21 -8.46
N LEU A 613 32.73 -3.50 -8.39
CA LEU A 613 31.90 -4.07 -7.32
C LEU A 613 32.53 -3.89 -5.92
N GLU A 614 33.86 -3.90 -5.83
CA GLU A 614 34.57 -3.76 -4.55
C GLU A 614 34.35 -2.37 -3.93
N THR A 615 34.42 -1.32 -4.75
CA THR A 615 34.13 0.05 -4.27
C THR A 615 32.67 0.16 -3.81
N LEU A 616 31.73 -0.41 -4.57
CA LEU A 616 30.31 -0.43 -4.20
C LEU A 616 30.06 -1.17 -2.87
N LYS A 617 30.65 -2.36 -2.69
CA LYS A 617 30.56 -3.13 -1.44
C LYS A 617 31.06 -2.33 -0.25
N ASN A 618 32.20 -1.64 -0.39
CA ASN A 618 32.78 -0.84 0.69
C ASN A 618 31.95 0.40 1.01
N TYR A 619 31.44 1.08 -0.02
CA TYR A 619 30.50 2.20 0.15
C TYR A 619 29.25 1.79 0.93
N LEU A 620 28.56 0.72 0.51
CA LEU A 620 27.35 0.25 1.18
C LEU A 620 27.62 -0.18 2.62
N TYR A 621 28.68 -0.94 2.85
CA TYR A 621 29.04 -1.41 4.19
C TYR A 621 29.32 -0.27 5.19
N LYS A 622 29.96 0.81 4.71
CA LYS A 622 30.31 1.98 5.53
C LYS A 622 29.09 2.87 5.82
N ASN A 623 28.17 2.98 4.87
CA ASN A 623 27.12 4.00 4.90
C ASN A 623 25.73 3.47 5.29
N ILE A 624 25.46 2.18 5.12
CA ILE A 624 24.16 1.61 5.48
C ILE A 624 24.00 1.42 6.99
N LYS A 625 22.81 1.75 7.48
CA LYS A 625 22.37 1.62 8.86
C LYS A 625 21.00 0.93 8.94
N LEU A 626 20.78 0.25 10.07
CA LEU A 626 19.46 -0.18 10.49
C LEU A 626 18.70 0.97 11.14
N ASP A 627 17.41 1.07 10.84
CA ASP A 627 16.50 2.08 11.40
C ASP A 627 15.34 1.41 12.13
N THR A 628 14.70 2.13 13.05
CA THR A 628 13.52 1.65 13.78
C THR A 628 12.24 2.23 13.14
N PRO A 629 11.54 1.45 12.30
CA PRO A 629 10.27 1.90 11.71
C PRO A 629 9.12 1.92 12.74
N SER A 630 7.94 2.34 12.31
CA SER A 630 6.76 2.35 13.18
C SER A 630 6.32 0.92 13.54
N THR A 631 6.45 0.57 14.82
CA THR A 631 6.04 -0.75 15.37
C THR A 631 4.57 -1.07 15.10
N THR A 632 3.71 -0.04 15.13
CA THR A 632 2.27 -0.19 14.91
C THR A 632 1.95 -0.38 13.44
N ARG A 633 2.63 0.38 12.55
CA ARG A 633 2.41 0.27 11.10
C ARG A 633 2.84 -1.10 10.58
N HIS A 634 4.00 -1.58 11.02
CA HIS A 634 4.59 -2.82 10.49
C HIS A 634 4.38 -4.05 11.39
N ARG A 635 3.55 -3.94 12.43
CA ARG A 635 3.09 -5.05 13.29
C ARG A 635 4.23 -5.86 13.92
N TYR A 636 5.14 -5.19 14.62
CA TYR A 636 6.27 -5.85 15.28
C TYR A 636 6.63 -5.22 16.63
N GLY A 637 7.49 -5.90 17.40
CA GLY A 637 8.02 -5.39 18.67
C GLY A 637 7.15 -5.65 19.89
N SER A 638 6.18 -6.57 19.81
CA SER A 638 5.33 -7.02 20.92
C SER A 638 5.37 -8.55 21.02
N LEU A 639 5.16 -9.08 22.22
CA LEU A 639 4.91 -10.51 22.46
C LEU A 639 3.52 -10.89 21.97
N TYR A 640 3.40 -12.05 21.33
CA TYR A 640 2.15 -12.67 20.95
C TYR A 640 2.21 -14.18 21.13
N GLN A 641 1.05 -14.84 21.17
CA GLN A 641 0.92 -16.28 21.40
C GLN A 641 0.24 -16.93 20.18
N GLU A 642 0.74 -18.10 19.77
CA GLU A 642 0.11 -18.93 18.72
C GLU A 642 -0.36 -20.31 19.24
N LYS A 643 -0.81 -21.18 18.34
CA LYS A 643 -1.30 -22.55 18.65
C LYS A 643 -0.28 -23.31 19.48
N GLY A 644 -0.70 -23.88 20.61
CA GLY A 644 0.15 -24.69 21.48
C GLY A 644 0.87 -23.93 22.60
N ASN A 645 0.35 -22.77 23.01
CA ASN A 645 0.88 -21.97 24.14
C ASN A 645 2.32 -21.48 23.99
N LYS A 646 2.86 -21.44 22.77
CA LYS A 646 4.19 -20.89 22.47
C LYS A 646 4.12 -19.38 22.29
N LEU A 647 5.15 -18.71 22.80
CA LEU A 647 5.32 -17.26 22.71
C LEU A 647 6.22 -16.89 21.54
N TYR A 648 5.92 -15.76 20.93
CA TYR A 648 6.65 -15.23 19.78
C TYR A 648 6.84 -13.72 19.87
N PHE A 649 7.86 -13.24 19.19
CA PHE A 649 8.22 -11.83 19.08
C PHE A 649 8.71 -11.52 17.65
N LYS A 650 8.26 -10.41 17.07
CA LYS A 650 8.67 -9.98 15.71
C LYS A 650 9.66 -8.82 15.79
N LEU A 651 10.72 -8.86 14.98
CA LEU A 651 11.62 -7.74 14.69
C LEU A 651 11.52 -7.35 13.20
N ASN A 652 11.66 -6.07 12.86
CA ASN A 652 11.56 -5.61 11.48
C ASN A 652 12.93 -5.13 10.94
N LEU A 653 13.23 -5.51 9.70
CA LEU A 653 14.38 -5.07 8.94
C LEU A 653 14.06 -3.83 8.09
N GLN A 654 14.79 -2.74 8.36
CA GLN A 654 14.81 -1.54 7.53
C GLN A 654 16.26 -1.09 7.35
N LEU A 655 16.68 -0.85 6.09
CA LEU A 655 18.05 -0.44 5.75
C LEU A 655 18.06 0.93 5.10
N ARG A 656 18.82 1.89 5.63
CA ARG A 656 18.91 3.27 5.15
C ARG A 656 20.36 3.74 5.02
N PHE A 657 20.60 4.75 4.18
CA PHE A 657 21.91 5.41 4.03
C PHE A 657 22.20 6.43 5.15
#